data_AF-A0A1J5PZ62-F1
#
_entry.id   AF-A0A1J5PZ62-F1
#
_cell.length_a   1.000
_cell.length_b   1.000
_cell.length_c   1.000
_cell.angle_alpha   90.00
_cell.angle_beta   90.00
_cell.angle_gamma   90.00
#
_symmetry.space_group_name_H-M   'P 1'
#
loop_
_entity.id
_entity.type
_entity.pdbx_description
1 polymer ?
#
loop_
_entity_poly.entity_id
_entity_poly.type
_entity_poly.pdbx_seq_one_letter_code
_entity_poly.pdbx_strand_id
1 'polypeptide(L)'
;MSPARTHLRALTTGAHADTRTDLERLCAGEPVLMDRIDLIDFANSRWPGLDPNVDPDDHLLAEAMLAWFHDHVGVERRTEGDRSTGIAGDLRRYLLPFALETTAALPATRRSIAQLRVADVRHLPRILAGDLPLPAATVAGDLLRRRALTCVWLNVSDAADVSHGGRPAVLAALADATIARHHDAHGQVAIFAADLRAAGLLIEHTPDQDTEPDEDIENGGHGLQITTAGNILSVLAMVSDHARANGANLRGDFHALRAIKPIPSRRKRRPAAPPSLVTLAMVRRVCRHLHPTAQVVLWCLRLLGLRISELYGVKLSDLLVVDGRQYMRVYRQGGRVTLQRDRVGALSAVEVKERTKTEQSKRVIPLPHALSDLLESYIAMYHTDPATGVRDPDARLIVGLRHDDTSGQGGLRSSLVAALAQEGVETGDELRRVLAYFHPHDLRAGLITDLTRAGVDKRVREMYTGHWNPKDAHEGYDRGASDTELLTIAEATDELISASTDLHDLRVPTAKRESFGTTTRLAQVKETIRGSLRECGWYDPTGERTTTGTDDDVTPLTAPEVGQRLGVSPQRARLLMREGTIDAFQVPWGARSVWVATPSAVDAYLDARSGTRLNEVAPGLGLAYHQALDLAKTLDVLPADRERGETIFLSPDAVSALHSEMQRRRSVLTDVMNLPSAAKQLGLPIGQVERMVRNNTLQRAPSPTGVRRRYVTRESVEAVAATMVTATHDGDTHAVPLKTVQAALDLTRYELSDLIRTGQLAATSVDRRQCVRLQAALTYARQHAVAAYRLAQLEAAAIPAPH
;
A
#
# COMPACT_ATOMS: atom_id res chain seq x y z
N MET A 1 44.62 -33.55 3.23
CA MET A 1 44.52 -33.47 4.71
C MET A 1 43.23 -32.74 5.03
N SER A 2 42.20 -33.49 5.46
CA SER A 2 40.89 -32.94 5.82
C SER A 2 40.98 -32.33 7.22
N PRO A 3 40.58 -31.07 7.47
CA PRO A 3 40.51 -30.58 8.83
C PRO A 3 39.29 -31.22 9.48
N ALA A 4 39.52 -32.10 10.46
CA ALA A 4 38.49 -32.59 11.35
C ALA A 4 37.77 -31.39 12.00
N ARG A 5 36.60 -31.01 11.48
CA ARG A 5 35.73 -30.00 12.08
C ARG A 5 35.23 -30.56 13.40
N THR A 6 35.92 -30.17 14.46
CA THR A 6 35.70 -30.66 15.82
C THR A 6 34.47 -29.97 16.41
N HIS A 7 33.59 -30.75 17.02
CA HIS A 7 32.39 -30.33 17.76
C HIS A 7 32.62 -29.07 18.62
N LEU A 8 31.60 -28.22 18.80
CA LEU A 8 31.65 -27.07 19.72
C LEU A 8 32.05 -27.50 21.13
N ARG A 9 31.45 -28.59 21.63
CA ARG A 9 31.93 -29.47 22.72
C ARG A 9 31.54 -30.91 22.40
N ALA A 10 32.34 -31.90 22.82
CA ALA A 10 31.98 -33.31 22.71
C ALA A 10 30.83 -33.63 23.68
N LEU A 11 29.94 -34.56 23.32
CA LEU A 11 28.90 -35.06 24.24
C LEU A 11 29.58 -35.57 25.52
N THR A 12 29.14 -35.06 26.67
CA THR A 12 29.62 -35.50 27.98
C THR A 12 29.16 -36.95 28.19
N THR A 13 30.04 -37.91 27.95
CA THR A 13 29.73 -39.36 28.00
C THR A 13 29.87 -39.99 29.40
N GLY A 14 29.82 -39.17 30.45
CA GLY A 14 29.93 -39.63 31.84
C GLY A 14 28.63 -40.24 32.37
N ALA A 15 28.74 -41.35 33.09
CA ALA A 15 27.63 -42.14 33.66
C ALA A 15 26.80 -41.44 34.78
N HIS A 16 26.99 -40.15 35.00
CA HIS A 16 26.08 -39.35 35.82
C HIS A 16 24.94 -38.86 34.93
N ALA A 17 23.69 -38.98 35.39
CA ALA A 17 22.53 -38.51 34.65
C ALA A 17 22.71 -37.02 34.33
N ASP A 18 23.06 -36.69 33.09
CA ASP A 18 23.20 -35.32 32.62
C ASP A 18 21.84 -34.63 32.69
N THR A 19 21.62 -33.86 33.76
CA THR A 19 20.35 -33.18 34.06
C THR A 19 20.15 -31.92 33.24
N ARG A 20 21.09 -31.57 32.34
CA ARG A 20 20.99 -30.34 31.56
C ARG A 20 19.83 -30.38 30.60
N THR A 21 19.09 -29.28 30.51
CA THR A 21 17.99 -29.12 29.57
C THR A 21 18.49 -29.02 28.13
N ASP A 22 17.62 -29.31 27.16
CA ASP A 22 17.94 -29.15 25.72
C ASP A 22 18.45 -27.75 25.37
N LEU A 23 17.90 -26.71 26.02
CA LEU A 23 18.34 -25.33 25.85
C LEU A 23 19.76 -25.11 26.38
N GLU A 24 20.09 -25.66 27.55
CA GLU A 24 21.45 -25.58 28.11
C GLU A 24 22.47 -26.29 27.21
N ARG A 25 22.14 -27.49 26.74
CA ARG A 25 22.97 -28.26 25.80
C ARG A 25 23.17 -27.50 24.48
N LEU A 26 22.10 -26.93 23.93
CA LEU A 26 22.15 -26.10 22.74
C LEU A 26 23.07 -24.88 22.95
N CYS A 27 22.93 -24.16 24.05
CA CYS A 27 23.76 -23.00 24.39
C CYS A 27 25.23 -23.38 24.63
N ALA A 28 25.52 -24.59 25.11
CA ALA A 28 26.86 -25.17 25.18
C ALA A 28 27.39 -25.66 23.81
N GLY A 29 26.60 -25.52 22.74
CA GLY A 29 26.95 -25.85 21.36
C GLY A 29 26.73 -27.32 20.99
N GLU A 30 26.04 -28.10 21.81
CA GLU A 30 25.76 -29.50 21.52
C GLU A 30 24.70 -29.65 20.42
N PRO A 31 24.71 -30.75 19.64
CA PRO A 31 23.63 -31.09 18.73
C PRO A 31 22.35 -31.40 19.49
N VAL A 32 21.29 -30.62 19.26
CA VAL A 32 20.01 -30.77 19.94
C VAL A 32 18.87 -30.52 18.95
N LEU A 33 18.01 -31.51 18.73
CA LEU A 33 16.78 -31.35 17.97
C LEU A 33 15.67 -30.88 18.91
N MET A 34 15.15 -29.66 18.69
CA MET A 34 14.13 -29.06 19.55
C MET A 34 12.86 -28.71 18.77
N ASP A 35 11.70 -29.08 19.31
CA ASP A 35 10.43 -28.70 18.70
C ASP A 35 9.88 -27.38 19.22
N ARG A 36 10.19 -27.06 20.49
CA ARG A 36 9.66 -25.88 21.18
C ARG A 36 10.71 -25.27 22.10
N ILE A 37 10.63 -23.96 22.24
CA ILE A 37 11.44 -23.22 23.21
C ILE A 37 10.69 -22.02 23.75
N ASP A 38 10.59 -21.95 25.07
CA ASP A 38 10.09 -20.79 25.78
C ASP A 38 11.13 -20.29 26.78
N LEU A 39 11.74 -19.16 26.45
CA LEU A 39 12.70 -18.52 27.35
C LEU A 39 12.00 -17.96 28.60
N ILE A 40 10.72 -17.60 28.55
CA ILE A 40 10.01 -17.13 29.73
C ILE A 40 9.81 -18.27 30.73
N ASP A 41 9.44 -19.46 30.25
CA ASP A 41 9.35 -20.65 31.10
C ASP A 41 10.72 -20.99 31.69
N PHE A 42 11.79 -20.88 30.90
CA PHE A 42 13.16 -21.02 31.40
C PHE A 42 13.50 -19.99 32.50
N ALA A 43 13.20 -18.71 32.31
CA ALA A 43 13.43 -17.67 33.32
C ALA A 43 12.61 -17.86 34.61
N ASN A 44 11.44 -18.48 34.51
CA ASN A 44 10.62 -18.84 35.68
C ASN A 44 11.10 -20.13 36.37
N SER A 45 11.88 -20.96 35.67
CA SER A 45 12.35 -22.24 36.18
C SER A 45 13.48 -22.07 37.21
N ARG A 46 13.63 -23.08 38.08
CA ARG A 46 14.82 -23.21 38.91
C ARG A 46 15.95 -23.75 38.05
N TRP A 47 16.85 -22.86 37.65
CA TRP A 47 18.08 -23.23 36.97
C TRP A 47 19.26 -22.98 37.92
N PRO A 48 20.16 -23.96 38.11
CA PRO A 48 21.30 -23.83 39.03
C PRO A 48 22.37 -22.83 38.55
N GLY A 49 22.22 -22.30 37.34
CA GLY A 49 23.20 -21.42 36.70
C GLY A 49 24.16 -22.19 35.79
N LEU A 50 25.24 -21.52 35.40
CA LEU A 50 26.33 -22.13 34.65
C LEU A 50 27.05 -23.19 35.51
N ASP A 51 27.64 -24.20 34.86
CA ASP A 51 28.38 -25.26 35.57
C ASP A 51 29.54 -24.64 36.37
N PRO A 52 29.50 -24.70 37.71
CA PRO A 52 30.52 -24.06 38.55
C PRO A 52 31.90 -24.73 38.44
N ASN A 53 32.00 -25.89 37.79
CA ASN A 53 33.27 -26.58 37.56
C ASN A 53 33.95 -26.15 36.24
N VAL A 54 33.29 -25.34 35.42
CA VAL A 54 33.86 -24.77 34.20
C VAL A 54 34.44 -23.41 34.55
N ASP A 55 35.68 -23.14 34.08
CA ASP A 55 36.27 -21.82 34.24
C ASP A 55 35.38 -20.77 33.55
N PRO A 56 35.06 -19.63 34.19
CA PRO A 56 34.29 -18.55 33.57
C PRO A 56 34.80 -18.13 32.18
N ASP A 57 36.11 -18.22 31.93
CA ASP A 57 36.74 -17.93 30.65
C ASP A 57 36.39 -18.93 29.55
N ASP A 58 35.99 -20.16 29.91
CA ASP A 58 35.77 -21.31 29.04
C ASP A 58 34.30 -21.48 28.59
N HIS A 59 33.38 -20.68 29.12
CA HIS A 59 32.00 -20.65 28.65
C HIS A 59 31.89 -20.04 27.24
N LEU A 60 30.85 -20.42 26.51
CA LEU A 60 30.50 -19.81 25.24
C LEU A 60 29.69 -18.52 25.46
N LEU A 61 29.69 -17.64 24.44
CA LEU A 61 28.86 -16.43 24.47
C LEU A 61 27.36 -16.77 24.65
N ALA A 62 26.88 -17.86 24.04
CA ALA A 62 25.50 -18.28 24.15
C ALA A 62 25.13 -18.76 25.57
N GLU A 63 26.06 -19.40 26.29
CA GLU A 63 25.90 -19.75 27.72
C GLU A 63 25.80 -18.47 28.57
N ALA A 64 26.69 -17.49 28.34
CA ALA A 64 26.64 -16.22 29.05
C ALA A 64 25.35 -15.41 28.77
N MET A 65 24.82 -15.47 27.54
CA MET A 65 23.52 -14.87 27.20
C MET A 65 22.37 -15.53 27.96
N LEU A 66 22.39 -16.86 28.08
CA LEU A 66 21.40 -17.62 28.83
C LEU A 66 21.50 -17.31 30.33
N ALA A 67 22.72 -17.25 30.86
CA ALA A 67 23.03 -16.84 32.23
C ALA A 67 22.48 -15.48 32.58
N TRP A 68 22.88 -14.47 31.80
CA TRP A 68 22.40 -13.11 31.95
C TRP A 68 20.88 -13.03 31.86
N PHE A 69 20.26 -13.75 30.93
CA PHE A 69 18.81 -13.70 30.77
C PHE A 69 18.09 -14.29 31.98
N HIS A 70 18.52 -15.45 32.50
CA HIS A 70 17.95 -16.04 33.70
C HIS A 70 18.14 -15.15 34.94
N ASP A 71 19.31 -14.56 35.12
CA ASP A 71 19.54 -13.66 36.25
C ASP A 71 18.73 -12.37 36.11
N HIS A 72 18.84 -11.70 34.97
CA HIS A 72 18.21 -10.40 34.74
C HIS A 72 16.68 -10.47 34.74
N VAL A 73 16.12 -11.53 34.13
CA VAL A 73 14.66 -11.70 33.95
C VAL A 73 14.05 -12.67 34.97
N GLY A 74 14.77 -13.69 35.43
CA GLY A 74 14.27 -14.68 36.39
C GLY A 74 14.56 -14.29 37.84
N VAL A 75 15.84 -14.32 38.23
CA VAL A 75 16.28 -14.26 39.64
C VAL A 75 16.26 -12.84 40.21
N GLU A 76 16.95 -11.91 39.56
CA GLU A 76 17.10 -10.52 40.02
C GLU A 76 15.88 -9.66 39.68
N ARG A 77 15.06 -10.12 38.73
CA ARG A 77 13.75 -9.54 38.41
C ARG A 77 13.82 -8.08 37.95
N ARG A 78 14.93 -7.70 37.32
CA ARG A 78 15.22 -6.31 36.91
C ARG A 78 14.34 -5.80 35.76
N THR A 79 13.56 -6.69 35.13
CA THR A 79 12.69 -6.36 34.01
C THR A 79 11.21 -6.59 34.30
N GLU A 80 10.38 -5.69 33.76
CA GLU A 80 8.94 -5.92 33.61
C GLU A 80 8.64 -6.95 32.53
N GLY A 81 7.47 -7.59 32.57
CA GLY A 81 7.17 -8.74 31.71
C GLY A 81 7.09 -8.42 30.21
N ASP A 82 6.59 -7.25 29.81
CA ASP A 82 6.59 -6.85 28.39
C ASP A 82 8.00 -6.71 27.83
N ARG A 83 8.90 -6.07 28.60
CA ARG A 83 10.32 -5.94 28.23
C ARG A 83 11.00 -7.31 28.19
N SER A 84 10.66 -8.19 29.13
CA SER A 84 11.16 -9.57 29.19
C SER A 84 10.79 -10.37 27.94
N THR A 85 9.55 -10.21 27.44
CA THR A 85 9.10 -10.82 26.18
C THR A 85 9.87 -10.29 24.98
N GLY A 86 10.12 -8.98 24.93
CA GLY A 86 10.93 -8.34 23.90
C GLY A 86 12.35 -8.90 23.86
N ILE A 87 13.03 -8.92 25.01
CA ILE A 87 14.39 -9.49 25.15
C ILE A 87 14.40 -10.97 24.74
N ALA A 88 13.44 -11.76 25.20
CA ALA A 88 13.32 -13.17 24.81
C ALA A 88 13.10 -13.35 23.29
N GLY A 89 12.37 -12.43 22.65
CA GLY A 89 12.23 -12.39 21.19
C GLY A 89 13.54 -12.10 20.48
N ASP A 90 14.28 -11.11 20.95
CA ASP A 90 15.56 -10.67 20.40
C ASP A 90 16.64 -11.75 20.56
N LEU A 91 16.70 -12.39 21.73
CA LEU A 91 17.59 -13.53 22.01
C LEU A 91 17.30 -14.70 21.07
N ARG A 92 16.04 -15.13 20.98
CA ARG A 92 15.65 -16.28 20.15
C ARG A 92 15.87 -16.07 18.67
N ARG A 93 15.66 -14.85 18.16
CA ARG A 93 15.69 -14.56 16.72
C ARG A 93 17.06 -14.14 16.23
N TYR A 94 17.82 -13.38 17.02
CA TYR A 94 19.05 -12.73 16.57
C TYR A 94 20.26 -13.18 17.36
N LEU A 95 20.27 -12.98 18.68
CA LEU A 95 21.51 -13.06 19.46
C LEU A 95 22.00 -14.50 19.70
N LEU A 96 21.13 -15.41 20.14
CA LEU A 96 21.54 -16.80 20.42
C LEU A 96 21.94 -17.55 19.13
N PRO A 97 21.15 -17.51 18.04
CA PRO A 97 21.60 -18.05 16.75
C PRO A 97 22.94 -17.46 16.28
N PHE A 98 23.08 -16.13 16.35
CA PHE A 98 24.33 -15.46 15.98
C PHE A 98 25.51 -15.91 16.83
N ALA A 99 25.34 -16.01 18.15
CA ALA A 99 26.40 -16.43 19.06
C ALA A 99 26.87 -17.86 18.78
N LEU A 100 25.93 -18.79 18.55
CA LEU A 100 26.24 -20.20 18.26
C LEU A 100 26.96 -20.34 16.91
N GLU A 101 26.48 -19.68 15.86
CA GLU A 101 27.10 -19.73 14.53
C GLU A 101 28.47 -19.04 14.51
N THR A 102 28.60 -17.88 15.17
CA THR A 102 29.90 -17.18 15.29
C THR A 102 30.92 -18.04 16.02
N THR A 103 30.50 -18.68 17.12
CA THR A 103 31.37 -19.58 17.88
C THR A 103 31.79 -20.80 17.05
N ALA A 104 30.85 -21.39 16.28
CA ALA A 104 31.15 -22.53 15.42
C ALA A 104 32.16 -22.20 14.32
N ALA A 105 32.10 -20.98 13.78
CA ALA A 105 33.02 -20.48 12.76
C ALA A 105 34.44 -20.19 13.31
N LEU A 106 34.59 -20.02 14.63
CA LEU A 106 35.90 -19.79 15.24
C LEU A 106 36.69 -21.11 15.42
N PRO A 107 38.04 -21.05 15.30
CA PRO A 107 38.89 -22.16 15.69
C PRO A 107 38.62 -22.61 17.12
N ALA A 108 38.77 -23.90 17.43
CA ALA A 108 38.47 -24.46 18.75
C ALA A 108 39.13 -23.70 19.92
N THR A 109 40.38 -23.24 19.73
CA THR A 109 41.15 -22.46 20.70
C THR A 109 40.62 -21.04 20.96
N ARG A 110 39.63 -20.58 20.19
CA ARG A 110 39.05 -19.23 20.25
C ARG A 110 37.54 -19.21 20.50
N ARG A 111 36.93 -20.36 20.79
CA ARG A 111 35.47 -20.47 20.98
C ARG A 111 34.99 -19.90 22.31
N SER A 112 35.86 -19.85 23.30
CA SER A 112 35.50 -19.39 24.63
C SER A 112 35.30 -17.87 24.71
N ILE A 113 34.50 -17.44 25.68
CA ILE A 113 34.08 -16.05 25.84
C ILE A 113 35.28 -15.13 26.13
N ALA A 114 36.30 -15.60 26.84
CA ALA A 114 37.53 -14.84 27.07
C ALA A 114 38.36 -14.62 25.80
N GLN A 115 38.20 -15.49 24.79
CA GLN A 115 38.89 -15.37 23.50
C GLN A 115 38.08 -14.61 22.45
N LEU A 116 36.81 -14.33 22.73
CA LEU A 116 35.97 -13.49 21.89
C LEU A 116 36.53 -12.07 21.83
N ARG A 117 36.50 -11.47 20.64
CA ARG A 117 36.90 -10.08 20.40
C ARG A 117 35.71 -9.31 19.82
N VAL A 118 35.71 -7.99 20.01
CA VAL A 118 34.75 -7.09 19.34
C VAL A 118 34.75 -7.30 17.82
N ALA A 119 35.91 -7.63 17.24
CA ALA A 119 36.04 -7.93 15.82
C ALA A 119 35.26 -9.17 15.36
N ASP A 120 35.05 -10.15 16.24
CA ASP A 120 34.29 -11.37 15.93
C ASP A 120 32.79 -11.10 15.90
N VAL A 121 32.31 -10.12 16.70
CA VAL A 121 30.88 -9.74 16.77
C VAL A 121 30.50 -8.51 15.94
N ARG A 122 31.47 -7.83 15.32
CA ARG A 122 31.25 -6.58 14.53
C ARG A 122 30.32 -6.75 13.32
N HIS A 123 30.04 -8.00 12.94
CA HIS A 123 29.12 -8.32 11.86
C HIS A 123 27.65 -8.15 12.28
N LEU A 124 27.34 -8.26 13.57
CA LEU A 124 25.97 -8.18 14.07
C LEU A 124 25.27 -6.86 13.67
N PRO A 125 25.85 -5.65 13.84
CA PRO A 125 25.23 -4.42 13.35
C PRO A 125 24.88 -4.43 11.86
N ARG A 126 25.72 -5.05 11.02
CA ARG A 126 25.50 -5.17 9.57
C ARG A 126 24.41 -6.19 9.25
N ILE A 127 24.36 -7.31 9.97
CA ILE A 127 23.25 -8.27 9.89
C ILE A 127 21.93 -7.60 10.25
N LEU A 128 21.88 -6.87 11.38
CA LEU A 128 20.68 -6.17 11.82
C LEU A 128 20.25 -5.06 10.85
N ALA A 129 21.17 -4.47 10.09
CA ALA A 129 20.88 -3.49 9.04
C ALA A 129 20.47 -4.11 7.69
N GLY A 130 20.54 -5.45 7.56
CA GLY A 130 20.26 -6.15 6.31
C GLY A 130 21.45 -6.22 5.35
N ASP A 131 22.63 -5.75 5.76
CA ASP A 131 23.83 -5.70 4.91
C ASP A 131 24.56 -7.04 4.78
N LEU A 132 24.30 -7.95 5.71
CA LEU A 132 24.79 -9.32 5.75
C LEU A 132 23.60 -10.25 6.00
N PRO A 133 23.66 -11.52 5.57
CA PRO A 133 22.59 -12.49 5.83
C PRO A 133 22.29 -12.64 7.32
N LEU A 134 21.03 -12.92 7.65
CA LEU A 134 20.64 -13.38 8.99
C LEU A 134 21.39 -14.66 9.37
N PRO A 135 21.48 -15.04 10.66
CA PRO A 135 21.96 -16.36 11.04
C PRO A 135 21.22 -17.46 10.27
N ALA A 136 21.91 -18.53 9.88
CA ALA A 136 21.37 -19.63 9.09
C ALA A 136 20.15 -20.25 9.77
N ALA A 137 20.21 -20.40 11.09
CA ALA A 137 19.08 -20.86 11.90
C ALA A 137 17.88 -19.91 11.82
N THR A 138 18.11 -18.60 11.70
CA THR A 138 17.06 -17.59 11.53
C THR A 138 16.42 -17.67 10.15
N VAL A 139 17.22 -17.88 9.10
CA VAL A 139 16.71 -18.09 7.74
C VAL A 139 15.89 -19.38 7.67
N ALA A 140 16.43 -20.50 8.19
CA ALA A 140 15.71 -21.76 8.27
C ALA A 140 14.41 -21.64 9.07
N GLY A 141 14.43 -20.92 10.20
CA GLY A 141 13.24 -20.65 11.00
C GLY A 141 12.17 -19.84 10.25
N ASP A 142 12.57 -18.83 9.47
CA ASP A 142 11.63 -18.06 8.65
C ASP A 142 11.01 -18.94 7.54
N LEU A 143 11.80 -19.81 6.88
CA LEU A 143 11.32 -20.76 5.87
C LEU A 143 10.37 -21.82 6.45
N LEU A 144 10.72 -22.41 7.58
CA LEU A 144 9.91 -23.43 8.28
C LEU A 144 8.74 -22.82 9.08
N ARG A 145 8.64 -21.49 9.16
CA ARG A 145 7.69 -20.76 10.02
C ARG A 145 7.79 -21.16 11.50
N ARG A 146 9.02 -21.39 11.97
CA ARG A 146 9.36 -21.79 13.34
C ARG A 146 10.25 -20.74 14.03
N ARG A 147 10.55 -20.95 15.31
CA ARG A 147 11.47 -20.09 16.05
C ARG A 147 12.90 -20.36 15.58
N ALA A 148 13.68 -19.34 15.27
CA ALA A 148 15.06 -19.49 14.79
C ALA A 148 15.92 -20.39 15.69
N LEU A 149 15.80 -20.24 17.02
CA LEU A 149 16.55 -21.04 17.98
C LEU A 149 16.26 -22.55 17.92
N THR A 150 15.06 -22.96 17.48
CA THR A 150 14.74 -24.39 17.25
C THR A 150 15.27 -24.92 15.91
N CYS A 151 15.91 -24.06 15.13
CA CYS A 151 16.39 -24.37 13.78
C CYS A 151 17.92 -24.26 13.67
N VAL A 152 18.62 -24.16 14.80
CA VAL A 152 20.10 -24.22 14.86
C VAL A 152 20.58 -25.59 14.38
N TRP A 153 19.91 -26.63 14.86
CA TRP A 153 20.08 -28.01 14.42
C TRP A 153 18.77 -28.47 13.80
N LEU A 154 18.88 -29.11 12.64
CA LEU A 154 17.75 -29.58 11.85
C LEU A 154 17.83 -31.10 11.75
N ASN A 155 16.67 -31.77 11.82
CA ASN A 155 16.59 -33.15 11.38
C ASN A 155 16.75 -33.19 9.84
N VAL A 156 16.95 -34.39 9.27
CA VAL A 156 17.17 -34.54 7.81
C VAL A 156 16.00 -34.02 6.97
N SER A 157 14.77 -34.12 7.47
CA SER A 157 13.58 -33.63 6.76
C SER A 157 13.54 -32.10 6.75
N ASP A 158 13.69 -31.48 7.93
CA ASP A 158 13.69 -30.02 8.05
C ASP A 158 14.85 -29.39 7.27
N ALA A 159 16.02 -30.05 7.27
CA ALA A 159 17.17 -29.64 6.46
C ALA A 159 16.86 -29.70 4.96
N ALA A 160 16.13 -30.72 4.50
CA ALA A 160 15.70 -30.85 3.11
C ALA A 160 14.72 -29.74 2.73
N ASP A 161 13.77 -29.39 3.59
CA ASP A 161 12.74 -28.38 3.33
C ASP A 161 13.32 -26.96 3.18
N VAL A 162 14.52 -26.71 3.73
CA VAL A 162 15.22 -25.42 3.64
C VAL A 162 16.41 -25.44 2.67
N SER A 163 16.63 -26.52 1.93
CA SER A 163 17.79 -26.67 1.03
C SER A 163 17.42 -26.65 -0.46
N HIS A 164 18.25 -26.01 -1.28
CA HIS A 164 18.24 -26.14 -2.73
C HIS A 164 18.42 -27.61 -3.12
N GLY A 165 17.56 -28.11 -4.01
CA GLY A 165 17.57 -29.52 -4.43
C GLY A 165 16.97 -30.50 -3.40
N GLY A 166 16.46 -30.02 -2.27
CA GLY A 166 15.70 -30.79 -1.30
C GLY A 166 16.47 -31.98 -0.70
N ARG A 167 15.72 -33.03 -0.36
CA ARG A 167 16.25 -34.23 0.32
C ARG A 167 17.39 -34.92 -0.44
N PRO A 168 17.34 -35.11 -1.78
CA PRO A 168 18.44 -35.72 -2.51
C PRO A 168 19.77 -34.97 -2.34
N ALA A 169 19.76 -33.64 -2.40
CA ALA A 169 20.96 -32.82 -2.25
C ALA A 169 21.57 -32.93 -0.84
N VAL A 170 20.73 -32.90 0.20
CA VAL A 170 21.16 -33.07 1.59
C VAL A 170 21.76 -34.46 1.82
N LEU A 171 21.16 -35.52 1.28
CA LEU A 171 21.67 -36.88 1.42
C LEU A 171 23.00 -37.07 0.67
N ALA A 172 23.14 -36.51 -0.54
CA ALA A 172 24.39 -36.51 -1.28
C ALA A 172 25.48 -35.75 -0.50
N ALA A 173 25.16 -34.57 0.04
CA ALA A 173 26.09 -33.78 0.83
C ALA A 173 26.56 -34.49 2.12
N LEU A 174 25.68 -35.25 2.78
CA LEU A 174 26.06 -36.11 3.91
C LEU A 174 26.95 -37.28 3.48
N ALA A 175 26.67 -37.89 2.32
CA ALA A 175 27.47 -39.00 1.80
C ALA A 175 28.88 -38.56 1.40
N ASP A 176 28.99 -37.38 0.81
CA ASP A 176 30.25 -36.76 0.37
C ASP A 176 30.98 -36.01 1.51
N ALA A 177 30.41 -36.01 2.71
CA ALA A 177 30.90 -35.29 3.89
C ALA A 177 31.12 -33.78 3.67
N THR A 178 30.37 -33.17 2.76
CA THR A 178 30.37 -31.71 2.56
C THR A 178 29.58 -30.99 3.65
N ILE A 179 28.61 -31.67 4.27
CA ILE A 179 27.99 -31.29 5.55
C ILE A 179 28.21 -32.39 6.58
N ALA A 180 28.40 -32.00 7.84
CA ALA A 180 28.71 -32.95 8.91
C ALA A 180 27.44 -33.62 9.44
N ARG A 181 27.57 -34.92 9.79
CA ARG A 181 26.54 -35.66 10.50
C ARG A 181 26.80 -35.54 12.00
N HIS A 182 25.87 -34.92 12.71
CA HIS A 182 25.90 -34.87 14.17
C HIS A 182 24.81 -35.77 14.74
N HIS A 183 24.98 -36.17 16.00
CA HIS A 183 23.99 -36.92 16.73
C HIS A 183 23.61 -36.15 17.98
N ASP A 184 22.31 -36.02 18.24
CA ASP A 184 21.82 -35.48 19.49
C ASP A 184 21.97 -36.51 20.63
N ALA A 185 21.54 -36.13 21.84
CA ALA A 185 21.58 -37.00 23.00
C ALA A 185 20.71 -38.26 22.89
N HIS A 186 19.78 -38.29 21.94
CA HIS A 186 18.92 -39.43 21.64
C HIS A 186 19.43 -40.27 20.45
N GLY A 187 20.61 -39.92 19.92
CA GLY A 187 21.23 -40.59 18.77
C GLY A 187 20.62 -40.21 17.42
N GLN A 188 19.69 -39.25 17.37
CA GLN A 188 19.06 -38.79 16.14
C GLN A 188 20.03 -37.93 15.33
N VAL A 189 19.97 -38.05 14.00
CA VAL A 189 20.84 -37.27 13.11
C VAL A 189 20.40 -35.82 13.12
N ALA A 190 21.32 -34.94 13.51
CA ALA A 190 21.19 -33.51 13.50
C ALA A 190 22.17 -32.88 12.49
N ILE A 191 21.69 -31.89 11.75
CA ILE A 191 22.45 -31.13 10.74
C ILE A 191 22.48 -29.68 11.19
N PHE A 192 23.69 -29.10 11.26
CA PHE A 192 23.83 -27.70 11.64
C PHE A 192 23.38 -26.79 10.49
N ALA A 193 22.47 -25.84 10.75
CA ALA A 193 21.96 -24.96 9.69
C ALA A 193 23.08 -24.17 8.98
N ALA A 194 24.13 -23.78 9.72
CA ALA A 194 25.27 -23.08 9.13
C ALA A 194 26.13 -23.97 8.22
N ASP A 195 26.12 -25.29 8.40
CA ASP A 195 26.80 -26.21 7.48
C ASP A 195 26.07 -26.27 6.14
N LEU A 196 24.73 -26.23 6.13
CA LEU A 196 23.95 -26.10 4.90
C LEU A 196 24.31 -24.82 4.13
N ARG A 197 24.44 -23.70 4.85
CA ARG A 197 24.90 -22.44 4.25
C ARG A 197 26.32 -22.55 3.71
N ALA A 198 27.24 -23.11 4.49
CA ALA A 198 28.64 -23.27 4.09
C ALA A 198 28.79 -24.17 2.85
N ALA A 199 27.89 -25.14 2.67
CA ALA A 199 27.82 -26.00 1.50
C ALA A 199 27.06 -25.38 0.31
N GLY A 200 26.54 -24.15 0.45
CA GLY A 200 25.72 -23.49 -0.59
C GLY A 200 24.36 -24.15 -0.81
N LEU A 201 23.87 -24.92 0.15
CA LEU A 201 22.60 -25.64 0.08
C LEU A 201 21.44 -24.84 0.67
N LEU A 202 21.67 -24.04 1.70
CA LEU A 202 20.60 -23.29 2.36
C LEU A 202 19.93 -22.30 1.39
N ILE A 203 18.60 -22.32 1.33
CA ILE A 203 17.82 -21.37 0.54
C ILE A 203 17.93 -19.99 1.18
N GLU A 204 18.66 -19.09 0.54
CA GLU A 204 18.81 -17.70 0.96
C GLU A 204 17.87 -16.81 0.14
N HIS A 205 17.17 -15.90 0.80
CA HIS A 205 16.55 -14.78 0.10
C HIS A 205 17.63 -13.76 -0.23
N THR A 206 18.28 -13.89 -1.38
CA THR A 206 19.08 -12.81 -1.94
C THR A 206 18.14 -11.75 -2.48
N PRO A 207 18.19 -10.50 -1.98
CA PRO A 207 17.62 -9.40 -2.73
C PRO A 207 18.45 -9.27 -4.01
N ASP A 208 17.91 -9.73 -5.14
CA ASP A 208 18.54 -9.50 -6.43
C ASP A 208 18.79 -7.99 -6.57
N GLN A 209 20.02 -7.63 -6.93
CA GLN A 209 20.40 -6.22 -7.12
C GLN A 209 19.85 -5.65 -8.43
N ASP A 210 19.39 -6.51 -9.34
CA ASP A 210 19.07 -6.17 -10.74
C ASP A 210 17.61 -6.44 -11.14
N THR A 211 16.78 -7.02 -10.26
CA THR A 211 15.34 -7.11 -10.51
C THR A 211 14.70 -5.85 -9.98
N GLU A 212 14.05 -5.06 -10.84
CA GLU A 212 13.14 -4.03 -10.36
C GLU A 212 12.18 -4.68 -9.36
N PRO A 213 11.98 -4.09 -8.17
CA PRO A 213 11.12 -4.68 -7.18
C PRO A 213 9.73 -4.79 -7.77
N ASP A 214 9.28 -6.02 -8.05
CA ASP A 214 7.88 -6.32 -8.29
C ASP A 214 7.10 -5.66 -7.15
N GLU A 215 6.15 -4.78 -7.49
CA GLU A 215 5.39 -4.01 -6.50
C GLU A 215 4.65 -4.93 -5.50
N ASP A 216 4.49 -6.21 -5.85
CA ASP A 216 3.79 -7.24 -5.09
C ASP A 216 4.70 -8.10 -4.17
N ILE A 217 6.03 -8.00 -4.23
CA ILE A 217 6.94 -8.75 -3.34
C ILE A 217 7.49 -7.81 -2.24
N GLU A 218 6.69 -7.61 -1.19
CA GLU A 218 7.08 -6.86 0.02
C GLU A 218 8.26 -7.46 0.83
N ASN A 219 8.94 -8.52 0.39
CA ASN A 219 9.76 -9.38 1.24
C ASN A 219 11.19 -9.66 0.72
N GLY A 220 11.98 -8.64 0.38
CA GLY A 220 13.42 -8.81 0.11
C GLY A 220 14.36 -8.46 1.28
N GLY A 221 14.01 -7.43 2.05
CA GLY A 221 14.88 -6.86 3.09
C GLY A 221 14.58 -7.38 4.50
N HIS A 222 15.61 -7.52 5.33
CA HIS A 222 15.45 -7.87 6.76
C HIS A 222 16.02 -6.81 7.73
N GLY A 223 16.51 -5.69 7.20
CA GLY A 223 17.11 -4.60 7.96
C GLY A 223 16.12 -3.92 8.93
N LEU A 224 16.51 -3.85 10.19
CA LEU A 224 15.74 -3.31 11.30
C LEU A 224 15.89 -1.80 11.44
N GLN A 225 14.89 -1.15 12.03
CA GLN A 225 15.03 0.25 12.43
C GLN A 225 16.18 0.42 13.44
N ILE A 226 16.87 1.57 13.36
CA ILE A 226 18.08 1.85 14.15
C ILE A 226 17.85 1.72 15.66
N THR A 227 16.65 2.08 16.14
CA THR A 227 16.25 1.97 17.54
C THR A 227 16.11 0.52 17.98
N THR A 228 15.45 -0.33 17.17
CA THR A 228 15.32 -1.77 17.42
C THR A 228 16.69 -2.44 17.40
N ALA A 229 17.52 -2.16 16.40
CA ALA A 229 18.88 -2.70 16.33
C ALA A 229 19.73 -2.24 17.53
N GLY A 230 19.59 -0.98 17.95
CA GLY A 230 20.26 -0.44 19.14
C GLY A 230 19.87 -1.17 20.43
N ASN A 231 18.59 -1.51 20.60
CA ASN A 231 18.13 -2.29 21.75
C ASN A 231 18.76 -3.70 21.79
N ILE A 232 18.85 -4.37 20.64
CA ILE A 232 19.48 -5.70 20.53
C ILE A 232 20.97 -5.61 20.87
N LEU A 233 21.69 -4.61 20.35
CA LEU A 233 23.11 -4.41 20.65
C LEU A 233 23.35 -4.06 22.12
N SER A 234 22.43 -3.30 22.75
CA SER A 234 22.48 -3.01 24.19
C SER A 234 22.36 -4.28 25.02
N VAL A 235 21.53 -5.26 24.61
CA VAL A 235 21.46 -6.57 25.27
C VAL A 235 22.82 -7.29 25.20
N LEU A 236 23.47 -7.33 24.03
CA LEU A 236 24.80 -7.94 23.91
C LEU A 236 25.83 -7.27 24.83
N ALA A 237 25.82 -5.94 24.93
CA ALA A 237 26.73 -5.22 25.83
C ALA A 237 26.48 -5.55 27.31
N MET A 238 25.20 -5.63 27.73
CA MET A 238 24.82 -6.03 29.09
C MET A 238 25.24 -7.47 29.41
N VAL A 239 25.13 -8.39 28.45
CA VAL A 239 25.62 -9.77 28.60
C VAL A 239 27.14 -9.78 28.81
N SER A 240 27.89 -8.99 28.04
CA SER A 240 29.34 -8.90 28.22
C SER A 240 29.73 -8.33 29.59
N ASP A 241 29.00 -7.32 30.09
CA ASP A 241 29.23 -6.77 31.42
C ASP A 241 28.92 -7.79 32.53
N HIS A 242 27.84 -8.56 32.36
CA HIS A 242 27.46 -9.63 33.28
C HIS A 242 28.49 -10.77 33.29
N ALA A 243 28.98 -11.20 32.13
CA ALA A 243 30.04 -12.20 32.05
C ALA A 243 31.33 -11.74 32.75
N ARG A 244 31.72 -10.46 32.60
CA ARG A 244 32.86 -9.89 33.35
C ARG A 244 32.60 -9.89 34.86
N ALA A 245 31.39 -9.55 35.29
CA ALA A 245 31.02 -9.59 36.71
C ALA A 245 31.09 -11.01 37.29
N ASN A 246 30.86 -12.04 36.47
CA ASN A 246 31.00 -13.45 36.83
C ASN A 246 32.43 -14.00 36.65
N GLY A 247 33.43 -13.15 36.40
CA GLY A 247 34.85 -13.53 36.39
C GLY A 247 35.45 -13.76 35.01
N ALA A 248 34.68 -13.67 33.91
CA ALA A 248 35.23 -13.86 32.57
C ALA A 248 36.10 -12.68 32.10
N ASN A 249 37.29 -12.97 31.58
CA ASN A 249 38.27 -12.02 31.08
C ASN A 249 38.00 -11.58 29.64
N LEU A 250 36.84 -10.96 29.42
CA LEU A 250 36.40 -10.44 28.12
C LEU A 250 37.24 -9.25 27.65
N ARG A 251 37.84 -9.37 26.45
CA ARG A 251 38.67 -8.31 25.86
C ARG A 251 37.88 -7.37 24.94
N GLY A 252 38.02 -6.07 25.20
CA GLY A 252 37.45 -4.99 24.39
C GLY A 252 36.11 -4.48 24.91
N ASP A 253 35.64 -3.39 24.31
CA ASP A 253 34.39 -2.73 24.68
C ASP A 253 33.26 -3.05 23.70
N PHE A 254 32.26 -3.81 24.17
CA PHE A 254 31.09 -4.17 23.38
C PHE A 254 30.07 -3.04 23.29
N HIS A 255 30.16 -2.01 24.16
CA HIS A 255 29.38 -0.77 24.03
C HIS A 255 29.83 0.06 22.84
N ALA A 256 30.99 -0.22 22.23
CA ALA A 256 31.43 0.44 21.02
C ALA A 256 30.62 0.05 19.77
N LEU A 257 29.84 -1.04 19.82
CA LEU A 257 28.97 -1.44 18.71
C LEU A 257 27.83 -0.42 18.54
N ARG A 258 27.64 0.06 17.30
CA ARG A 258 26.60 1.04 16.95
C ARG A 258 25.66 0.45 15.92
N ALA A 259 24.36 0.69 16.11
CA ALA A 259 23.35 0.31 15.15
C ALA A 259 23.55 1.05 13.82
N ILE A 260 23.43 0.32 12.71
CA ILE A 260 23.56 0.87 11.36
C ILE A 260 22.15 1.11 10.81
N LYS A 261 21.93 2.27 10.18
CA LYS A 261 20.66 2.57 9.53
C LYS A 261 20.53 1.74 8.24
N PRO A 262 19.48 0.93 8.07
CA PRO A 262 19.29 0.16 6.85
C PRO A 262 19.03 1.07 5.64
N ILE A 263 19.70 0.77 4.52
CA ILE A 263 19.39 1.39 3.23
C ILE A 263 17.98 0.98 2.76
N PRO A 264 17.28 1.80 1.97
CA PRO A 264 15.87 1.57 1.61
C PRO A 264 15.55 0.16 1.09
N SER A 265 16.35 -0.38 0.16
CA SER A 265 16.15 -1.72 -0.43
C SER A 265 16.35 -2.87 0.55
N ARG A 266 17.07 -2.65 1.65
CA ARG A 266 17.35 -3.67 2.68
C ARG A 266 16.38 -3.60 3.85
N ARG A 267 15.49 -2.61 3.91
CA ARG A 267 14.59 -2.44 5.04
C ARG A 267 13.57 -3.56 5.10
N LYS A 268 13.39 -4.11 6.29
CA LYS A 268 12.29 -5.02 6.60
C LYS A 268 10.92 -4.37 6.44
N ARG A 269 10.84 -3.05 6.64
CA ARG A 269 9.61 -2.28 6.53
C ARG A 269 9.91 -0.93 5.92
N ARG A 270 9.05 -0.47 5.00
CA ARG A 270 9.07 0.92 4.53
C ARG A 270 8.90 1.86 5.76
N PRO A 271 9.55 3.03 5.77
CA PRO A 271 9.28 4.04 6.79
C PRO A 271 7.80 4.36 6.82
N ALA A 272 7.22 4.46 8.02
CA ALA A 272 5.87 4.99 8.14
C ALA A 272 5.84 6.41 7.58
N ALA A 273 4.80 6.75 6.84
CA ALA A 273 4.51 8.14 6.50
C ALA A 273 4.38 8.96 7.80
N PRO A 274 4.74 10.25 7.79
CA PRO A 274 4.49 11.11 8.93
C PRO A 274 2.98 11.07 9.29
N PRO A 275 2.62 10.93 10.57
CA PRO A 275 1.22 10.80 10.96
C PRO A 275 0.45 12.06 10.58
N SER A 276 -0.72 11.88 9.94
CA SER A 276 -1.67 12.97 9.68
C SER A 276 -2.55 13.21 10.91
N LEU A 277 -3.05 14.44 11.06
CA LEU A 277 -3.92 14.81 12.19
C LEU A 277 -5.27 14.09 12.08
N VAL A 278 -5.64 13.33 13.12
CA VAL A 278 -6.97 12.73 13.20
C VAL A 278 -8.01 13.73 13.71
N THR A 279 -8.85 14.26 12.82
CA THR A 279 -9.89 15.26 13.15
C THR A 279 -11.14 14.63 13.77
N LEU A 280 -11.94 15.40 14.52
CA LEU A 280 -13.21 14.94 15.09
C LEU A 280 -14.21 14.49 13.99
N ALA A 281 -14.25 15.20 12.86
CA ALA A 281 -15.07 14.82 11.71
C ALA A 281 -14.67 13.45 11.15
N MET A 282 -13.36 13.16 11.06
CA MET A 282 -12.89 11.85 10.62
C MET A 282 -13.25 10.75 11.61
N VAL A 283 -13.14 10.99 12.92
CA VAL A 283 -13.59 10.05 13.95
C VAL A 283 -15.09 9.77 13.83
N ARG A 284 -15.91 10.81 13.65
CA ARG A 284 -17.35 10.66 13.46
C ARG A 284 -17.71 9.80 12.26
N ARG A 285 -17.04 9.99 11.11
CA ARG A 285 -17.22 9.15 9.92
C ARG A 285 -16.98 7.68 10.25
N VAL A 286 -15.81 7.37 10.80
CA VAL A 286 -15.45 5.99 11.20
C VAL A 286 -16.44 5.39 12.20
N CYS A 287 -16.94 6.19 13.15
CA CYS A 287 -17.95 5.73 14.12
C CYS A 287 -19.22 5.17 13.46
N ARG A 288 -19.65 5.66 12.29
CA ARG A 288 -20.82 5.13 11.56
C ARG A 288 -20.70 3.63 11.25
N HIS A 289 -19.48 3.17 11.05
CA HIS A 289 -19.15 1.79 10.71
C HIS A 289 -18.68 0.96 11.92
N LEU A 290 -18.81 1.50 13.13
CA LEU A 290 -18.47 0.84 14.38
C LEU A 290 -19.72 0.60 15.21
N HIS A 291 -19.77 -0.55 15.88
CA HIS A 291 -20.81 -0.82 16.89
C HIS A 291 -20.63 0.13 18.10
N PRO A 292 -21.70 0.43 18.87
CA PRO A 292 -21.68 1.38 19.99
C PRO A 292 -20.49 1.26 20.95
N THR A 293 -20.17 0.05 21.41
CA THR A 293 -19.02 -0.16 22.31
C THR A 293 -17.69 0.29 21.69
N ALA A 294 -17.46 0.09 20.38
CA ALA A 294 -16.25 0.56 19.72
C ALA A 294 -16.24 2.08 19.50
N GLN A 295 -17.40 2.70 19.30
CA GLN A 295 -17.52 4.17 19.23
C GLN A 295 -17.14 4.82 20.55
N VAL A 296 -17.64 4.30 21.68
CA VAL A 296 -17.28 4.79 23.03
C VAL A 296 -15.76 4.74 23.23
N VAL A 297 -15.14 3.61 22.87
CA VAL A 297 -13.69 3.47 22.96
C VAL A 297 -12.98 4.52 22.11
N LEU A 298 -13.44 4.73 20.87
CA LEU A 298 -12.80 5.68 19.95
C LEU A 298 -12.90 7.12 20.45
N TRP A 299 -14.07 7.53 20.95
CA TRP A 299 -14.27 8.86 21.54
C TRP A 299 -13.44 9.07 22.80
N CYS A 300 -13.41 8.10 23.73
CA CYS A 300 -12.57 8.20 24.92
C CYS A 300 -11.08 8.38 24.55
N LEU A 301 -10.56 7.61 23.57
CA LEU A 301 -9.17 7.76 23.14
C LEU A 301 -8.90 9.13 22.50
N ARG A 302 -9.85 9.64 21.71
CA ARG A 302 -9.70 10.91 20.98
C ARG A 302 -9.86 12.15 21.86
N LEU A 303 -10.75 12.09 22.85
CA LEU A 303 -11.12 13.26 23.66
C LEU A 303 -10.35 13.31 24.99
N LEU A 304 -9.90 12.17 25.52
CA LEU A 304 -9.16 12.12 26.79
C LEU A 304 -7.66 11.82 26.60
N GLY A 305 -7.23 11.48 25.39
CA GLY A 305 -5.83 11.18 25.09
C GLY A 305 -5.27 9.99 25.87
N LEU A 306 -6.13 9.07 26.28
CA LEU A 306 -5.75 7.85 27.00
C LEU A 306 -4.94 6.93 26.09
N ARG A 307 -4.00 6.17 26.67
CA ARG A 307 -3.48 5.00 25.97
C ARG A 307 -4.60 3.95 25.89
N ILE A 308 -4.64 3.17 24.83
CA ILE A 308 -5.66 2.10 24.69
C ILE A 308 -5.69 1.17 25.91
N SER A 309 -4.52 0.79 26.44
CA SER A 309 -4.46 -0.04 27.63
C SER A 309 -4.96 0.66 28.89
N GLU A 310 -4.80 1.97 29.03
CA GLU A 310 -5.34 2.73 30.15
C GLU A 310 -6.87 2.67 30.17
N LEU A 311 -7.51 2.93 29.04
CA LEU A 311 -8.97 2.91 28.92
C LEU A 311 -9.57 1.52 29.23
N TYR A 312 -8.98 0.45 28.69
CA TYR A 312 -9.44 -0.92 28.98
C TYR A 312 -9.12 -1.39 30.42
N GLY A 313 -8.40 -0.59 31.20
CA GLY A 313 -8.15 -0.80 32.62
C GLY A 313 -9.12 -0.07 33.54
N VAL A 314 -9.94 0.85 33.01
CA VAL A 314 -10.91 1.65 33.80
C VAL A 314 -12.07 0.76 34.24
N LYS A 315 -12.44 0.85 35.52
CA LYS A 315 -13.65 0.27 36.10
C LYS A 315 -14.77 1.30 36.24
N LEU A 316 -16.01 0.86 36.45
CA LEU A 316 -17.11 1.79 36.77
C LEU A 316 -16.81 2.59 38.05
N SER A 317 -16.21 1.97 39.06
CA SER A 317 -15.77 2.66 40.28
C SER A 317 -14.77 3.78 40.04
N ASP A 318 -14.09 3.80 38.89
CA ASP A 318 -13.09 4.82 38.56
C ASP A 318 -13.72 6.11 38.01
N LEU A 319 -15.03 6.11 37.72
CA LEU A 319 -15.80 7.30 37.38
C LEU A 319 -16.32 7.95 38.67
N LEU A 320 -16.03 9.25 38.83
CA LEU A 320 -16.39 10.03 40.01
C LEU A 320 -17.26 11.20 39.58
N VAL A 321 -18.21 11.61 40.42
CA VAL A 321 -18.98 12.84 40.24
C VAL A 321 -18.66 13.77 41.40
N VAL A 322 -18.16 14.96 41.10
CA VAL A 322 -17.84 16.01 42.08
C VAL A 322 -18.48 17.30 41.58
N ASP A 323 -19.34 17.91 42.38
CA ASP A 323 -20.05 19.16 42.05
C ASP A 323 -20.74 19.14 40.67
N GLY A 324 -21.32 17.99 40.30
CA GLY A 324 -22.02 17.80 39.02
C GLY A 324 -21.11 17.56 37.81
N ARG A 325 -19.78 17.59 37.98
CA ARG A 325 -18.80 17.27 36.93
C ARG A 325 -18.30 15.83 37.08
N GLN A 326 -18.18 15.12 35.96
CA GLN A 326 -17.62 13.77 35.96
C GLN A 326 -16.09 13.79 35.80
N TYR A 327 -15.43 12.89 36.52
CA TYR A 327 -13.99 12.66 36.47
C TYR A 327 -13.70 11.18 36.26
N MET A 328 -12.56 10.88 35.63
CA MET A 328 -12.08 9.51 35.46
C MET A 328 -10.72 9.33 36.11
N ARG A 329 -10.60 8.29 36.95
CA ARG A 329 -9.33 7.84 37.54
C ARG A 329 -8.61 6.89 36.59
N VAL A 330 -7.38 7.24 36.22
CA VAL A 330 -6.55 6.47 35.29
C VAL A 330 -5.37 5.87 36.03
N TYR A 331 -5.60 4.74 36.72
CA TYR A 331 -4.58 4.10 37.58
C TYR A 331 -4.14 2.72 37.13
N ARG A 332 -4.90 2.11 36.22
CA ARG A 332 -4.72 0.72 35.79
C ARG A 332 -4.49 0.65 34.28
N GLN A 333 -4.02 -0.49 33.82
CA GLN A 333 -3.96 -0.83 32.41
C GLN A 333 -4.59 -2.19 32.19
N GLY A 334 -5.31 -2.39 31.09
CA GLY A 334 -5.97 -3.64 30.74
C GLY A 334 -6.12 -3.80 29.23
N GLY A 335 -6.91 -4.79 28.82
CA GLY A 335 -7.25 -4.98 27.41
C GLY A 335 -6.19 -5.71 26.58
N ARG A 336 -5.15 -6.25 27.21
CA ARG A 336 -4.28 -7.25 26.59
C ARG A 336 -3.71 -8.13 27.70
N VAL A 337 -3.54 -9.41 27.42
CA VAL A 337 -2.72 -10.27 28.27
C VAL A 337 -1.30 -9.73 28.27
N THR A 338 -0.83 -9.32 29.44
CA THR A 338 0.54 -8.86 29.67
C THR A 338 1.21 -9.81 30.63
N LEU A 339 2.53 -9.96 30.51
CA LEU A 339 3.27 -10.69 31.53
C LEU A 339 3.55 -9.75 32.71
N GLN A 340 3.25 -10.20 33.91
CA GLN A 340 3.60 -9.53 35.15
C GLN A 340 4.19 -10.51 36.14
N ARG A 341 5.00 -9.97 37.05
CA ARG A 341 5.47 -10.74 38.17
C ARG A 341 4.33 -10.96 39.15
N ASP A 342 4.07 -12.21 39.47
CA ASP A 342 3.17 -12.59 40.54
C ASP A 342 3.82 -12.32 41.92
N ARG A 343 3.14 -12.71 43.00
CA ARG A 343 3.63 -12.52 44.38
C ARG A 343 4.90 -13.30 44.69
N VAL A 344 5.13 -14.41 44.00
CA VAL A 344 6.37 -15.19 44.13
C VAL A 344 7.45 -14.68 43.17
N GLY A 345 7.12 -13.71 42.32
CA GLY A 345 7.91 -12.97 41.34
C GLY A 345 8.20 -13.69 40.03
N ALA A 346 7.46 -14.78 39.76
CA ALA A 346 7.43 -15.44 38.47
C ALA A 346 6.59 -14.63 37.48
N LEU A 347 6.97 -14.65 36.21
CA LEU A 347 6.21 -14.02 35.13
C LEU A 347 4.97 -14.86 34.84
N SER A 348 3.79 -14.29 35.08
CA SER A 348 2.49 -14.86 34.78
C SER A 348 1.71 -13.95 33.84
N ALA A 349 0.90 -14.56 32.98
CA ALA A 349 -0.02 -13.84 32.12
C ALA A 349 -1.17 -13.27 32.95
N VAL A 350 -1.38 -11.97 32.87
CA VAL A 350 -2.49 -11.28 33.53
C VAL A 350 -3.20 -10.34 32.55
N GLU A 351 -4.52 -10.24 32.71
CA GLU A 351 -5.37 -9.43 31.83
C GLU A 351 -5.52 -7.96 32.28
N VAL A 352 -5.06 -7.66 33.50
CA VAL A 352 -5.08 -6.33 34.12
C VAL A 352 -3.76 -6.09 34.85
N LYS A 353 -3.18 -4.90 34.65
CA LYS A 353 -2.11 -4.34 35.45
C LYS A 353 -2.71 -3.34 36.41
N GLU A 354 -2.56 -3.59 37.71
CA GLU A 354 -3.04 -2.68 38.76
C GLU A 354 -2.27 -1.35 38.83
N ARG A 355 -1.21 -1.20 38.01
CA ARG A 355 -0.40 0.01 37.94
C ARG A 355 -0.24 0.48 36.50
N THR A 356 -0.20 1.78 36.31
CA THR A 356 0.27 2.40 35.06
C THR A 356 1.79 2.27 34.93
N LYS A 357 2.34 2.65 33.78
CA LYS A 357 3.78 2.50 33.46
C LYS A 357 4.71 3.18 34.46
N THR A 358 4.27 4.27 35.09
CA THR A 358 4.98 4.99 36.16
C THR A 358 3.96 5.45 37.20
N GLU A 359 4.35 5.61 38.47
CA GLU A 359 3.46 6.18 39.50
C GLU A 359 2.95 7.58 39.10
N GLN A 360 3.79 8.35 38.40
CA GLN A 360 3.45 9.66 37.83
C GLN A 360 2.41 9.61 36.68
N SER A 361 2.15 8.42 36.11
CA SER A 361 1.11 8.25 35.09
C SER A 361 -0.30 8.13 35.70
N LYS A 362 -0.40 7.94 37.03
CA LYS A 362 -1.67 7.94 37.76
C LYS A 362 -2.24 9.35 37.79
N ARG A 363 -3.48 9.52 37.34
CA ARG A 363 -4.12 10.84 37.25
C ARG A 363 -5.63 10.74 37.37
N VAL A 364 -6.24 11.84 37.76
CA VAL A 364 -7.69 12.06 37.71
C VAL A 364 -7.91 13.13 36.65
N ILE A 365 -8.76 12.84 35.67
CA ILE A 365 -9.02 13.76 34.56
C ILE A 365 -10.50 14.15 34.52
N PRO A 366 -10.83 15.44 34.37
CA PRO A 366 -12.20 15.86 34.13
C PRO A 366 -12.66 15.39 32.74
N LEU A 367 -13.92 15.02 32.65
CA LEU A 367 -14.57 14.62 31.41
C LEU A 367 -15.28 15.82 30.77
N PRO A 368 -15.19 16.00 29.44
CA PRO A 368 -16.07 16.91 28.70
C PRO A 368 -17.55 16.51 28.92
N HIS A 369 -18.46 17.47 28.88
CA HIS A 369 -19.90 17.23 29.09
C HIS A 369 -20.45 16.23 28.08
N ALA A 370 -20.16 16.42 26.79
CA ALA A 370 -20.65 15.53 25.74
C ALA A 370 -20.17 14.08 25.91
N LEU A 371 -18.97 13.88 26.47
CA LEU A 371 -18.46 12.54 26.76
C LEU A 371 -19.10 11.93 28.02
N SER A 372 -19.38 12.75 29.02
CA SER A 372 -20.09 12.33 30.23
C SER A 372 -21.49 11.79 29.87
N ASP A 373 -22.21 12.49 29.01
CA ASP A 373 -23.54 12.08 28.53
C ASP A 373 -23.51 10.77 27.72
N LEU A 374 -22.50 10.61 26.86
CA LEU A 374 -22.24 9.38 26.12
C LEU A 374 -21.99 8.20 27.08
N LEU A 375 -21.14 8.41 28.09
CA LEU A 375 -20.78 7.36 29.06
C LEU A 375 -21.95 6.98 29.96
N GLU A 376 -22.75 7.93 30.44
CA GLU A 376 -23.97 7.60 31.20
C GLU A 376 -24.96 6.78 30.36
N SER A 377 -25.17 7.16 29.08
CA SER A 377 -26.01 6.37 28.16
C SER A 377 -25.47 4.96 27.99
N TYR A 378 -24.16 4.82 27.82
CA TYR A 378 -23.49 3.54 27.67
C TYR A 378 -23.59 2.67 28.94
N ILE A 379 -23.39 3.25 30.12
CA ILE A 379 -23.50 2.57 31.42
C ILE A 379 -24.94 2.15 31.69
N ALA A 380 -25.92 3.00 31.37
CA ALA A 380 -27.34 2.66 31.48
C ALA A 380 -27.69 1.42 30.64
N MET A 381 -27.13 1.29 29.43
CA MET A 381 -27.46 0.18 28.52
C MET A 381 -26.67 -1.11 28.82
N TYR A 382 -25.38 -0.99 29.13
CA TYR A 382 -24.48 -2.15 29.17
C TYR A 382 -24.09 -2.61 30.58
N HIS A 383 -24.28 -1.77 31.59
CA HIS A 383 -23.81 -2.02 32.96
C HIS A 383 -24.90 -2.03 34.01
N THR A 384 -26.09 -1.55 33.65
CA THR A 384 -27.24 -1.53 34.57
C THR A 384 -28.04 -2.79 34.35
N ASP A 385 -28.19 -3.59 35.40
CA ASP A 385 -29.07 -4.76 35.38
C ASP A 385 -30.51 -4.28 35.13
N PRO A 386 -31.17 -4.71 34.04
CA PRO A 386 -32.51 -4.23 33.70
C PRO A 386 -33.58 -4.66 34.72
N ALA A 387 -33.35 -5.72 35.50
CA ALA A 387 -34.29 -6.19 36.51
C ALA A 387 -34.15 -5.46 37.85
N THR A 388 -32.92 -5.09 38.24
CA THR A 388 -32.65 -4.54 39.58
C THR A 388 -32.23 -3.07 39.57
N GLY A 389 -31.84 -2.53 38.42
CA GLY A 389 -31.25 -1.20 38.30
C GLY A 389 -29.83 -1.10 38.90
N VAL A 390 -29.27 -2.21 39.38
CA VAL A 390 -27.96 -2.23 40.06
C VAL A 390 -26.83 -2.17 39.03
N ARG A 391 -25.79 -1.40 39.35
CA ARG A 391 -24.52 -1.33 38.61
C ARG A 391 -23.43 -2.01 39.44
N ASP A 392 -22.64 -2.89 38.82
CA ASP A 392 -21.48 -3.52 39.46
C ASP A 392 -20.28 -2.55 39.41
N PRO A 393 -19.86 -1.95 40.55
CA PRO A 393 -18.78 -0.96 40.55
C PRO A 393 -17.43 -1.57 40.14
N ASP A 394 -17.25 -2.88 40.27
CA ASP A 394 -16.01 -3.56 39.93
C ASP A 394 -15.91 -3.99 38.45
N ALA A 395 -17.02 -3.88 37.71
CA ALA A 395 -17.05 -4.16 36.28
C ALA A 395 -16.14 -3.19 35.52
N ARG A 396 -15.51 -3.70 34.46
CA ARG A 396 -14.73 -2.85 33.54
C ARG A 396 -15.66 -1.87 32.84
N LEU A 397 -15.24 -0.61 32.67
CA LEU A 397 -16.01 0.38 31.93
C LEU A 397 -16.30 -0.09 30.50
N ILE A 398 -15.29 -0.58 29.79
CA ILE A 398 -15.48 -1.16 28.45
C ILE A 398 -15.81 -2.65 28.60
N VAL A 399 -17.01 -3.04 28.17
CA VAL A 399 -17.49 -4.42 28.34
C VAL A 399 -16.75 -5.43 27.47
N GLY A 400 -16.59 -6.64 28.01
CA GLY A 400 -16.13 -7.80 27.25
C GLY A 400 -17.27 -8.38 26.41
N LEU A 401 -17.17 -8.27 25.08
CA LEU A 401 -18.25 -8.75 24.19
C LEU A 401 -18.28 -10.28 24.05
N ARG A 402 -17.10 -10.92 23.97
CA ARG A 402 -16.99 -12.38 23.76
C ARG A 402 -16.99 -13.19 25.04
N HIS A 403 -16.36 -12.66 26.09
CA HIS A 403 -16.39 -13.22 27.43
C HIS A 403 -16.49 -12.06 28.41
N ASP A 404 -17.22 -12.26 29.51
CA ASP A 404 -17.37 -11.24 30.54
C ASP A 404 -16.00 -10.85 31.09
N ASP A 405 -15.80 -9.56 31.33
CA ASP A 405 -14.59 -9.00 31.96
C ASP A 405 -13.24 -9.30 31.27
N THR A 406 -13.27 -9.77 30.02
CA THR A 406 -12.07 -10.02 29.20
C THR A 406 -11.71 -8.86 28.26
N SER A 407 -10.45 -8.87 27.83
CA SER A 407 -9.84 -7.88 26.94
C SER A 407 -10.52 -7.74 25.56
N GLY A 408 -10.81 -6.50 25.14
CA GLY A 408 -11.40 -6.19 23.83
C GLY A 408 -10.48 -5.52 22.78
N GLN A 409 -9.20 -5.25 23.07
CA GLN A 409 -8.35 -4.46 22.15
C GLN A 409 -8.19 -5.10 20.76
N GLY A 410 -8.08 -6.43 20.70
CA GLY A 410 -8.00 -7.15 19.42
C GLY A 410 -9.26 -6.95 18.58
N GLY A 411 -10.43 -7.06 19.22
CA GLY A 411 -11.73 -6.81 18.60
C GLY A 411 -11.87 -5.38 18.08
N LEU A 412 -11.48 -4.38 18.88
CA LEU A 412 -11.46 -2.98 18.45
C LEU A 412 -10.61 -2.78 17.19
N ARG A 413 -9.39 -3.32 17.17
CA ARG A 413 -8.49 -3.18 16.01
C ARG A 413 -9.11 -3.78 14.76
N SER A 414 -9.72 -4.97 14.87
CA SER A 414 -10.44 -5.59 13.76
C SER A 414 -11.64 -4.77 13.30
N SER A 415 -12.43 -4.22 14.23
CA SER A 415 -13.58 -3.35 13.92
C SER A 415 -13.13 -2.06 13.22
N LEU A 416 -12.04 -1.42 13.68
CA LEU A 416 -11.49 -0.23 13.05
C LEU A 416 -11.00 -0.51 11.63
N VAL A 417 -10.32 -1.64 11.42
CA VAL A 417 -9.89 -2.04 10.07
C VAL A 417 -11.09 -2.20 9.13
N ALA A 418 -12.14 -2.87 9.60
CA ALA A 418 -13.36 -3.07 8.82
C ALA A 418 -14.15 -1.77 8.58
N ALA A 419 -14.15 -0.85 9.55
CA ALA A 419 -14.80 0.45 9.45
C ALA A 419 -14.10 1.35 8.43
N LEU A 420 -12.77 1.42 8.48
CA LEU A 420 -11.97 2.22 7.56
C LEU A 420 -12.07 1.72 6.11
N ALA A 421 -12.14 0.40 5.91
CA ALA A 421 -12.39 -0.18 4.60
C ALA A 421 -13.78 0.20 4.03
N GLN A 422 -14.77 0.52 4.87
CA GLN A 422 -16.12 0.90 4.43
C GLN A 422 -16.27 2.37 4.07
N GLU A 423 -15.37 3.24 4.54
CA GLU A 423 -15.35 4.67 4.21
C GLU A 423 -14.74 4.97 2.82
N GLY A 424 -14.62 3.97 1.95
CA GLY A 424 -14.11 4.16 0.58
C GLY A 424 -12.62 4.46 0.49
N VAL A 425 -11.84 4.11 1.53
CA VAL A 425 -10.38 4.15 1.46
C VAL A 425 -9.93 2.94 0.63
N GLU A 426 -9.87 3.09 -0.69
CA GLU A 426 -9.55 2.01 -1.62
C GLU A 426 -8.05 1.64 -1.62
N THR A 427 -7.83 0.32 -1.68
CA THR A 427 -6.61 -0.41 -2.09
C THR A 427 -5.28 -0.18 -1.35
N GLY A 428 -4.70 -1.32 -0.94
CA GLY A 428 -3.28 -1.54 -0.63
C GLY A 428 -2.60 -0.49 0.25
N ASP A 429 -2.03 0.52 -0.39
CA ASP A 429 -1.17 1.52 0.22
C ASP A 429 -1.92 2.65 0.91
N GLU A 430 -3.11 3.05 0.44
CA GLU A 430 -3.87 4.13 1.07
C GLU A 430 -4.63 3.61 2.30
N LEU A 431 -5.22 2.42 2.21
CA LEU A 431 -5.75 1.72 3.38
C LEU A 431 -4.65 1.43 4.40
N ARG A 432 -3.44 1.01 3.99
CA ARG A 432 -2.30 0.87 4.93
C ARG A 432 -1.88 2.20 5.55
N ARG A 433 -1.91 3.31 4.80
CA ARG A 433 -1.64 4.66 5.33
C ARG A 433 -2.72 5.08 6.33
N VAL A 434 -4.00 4.92 6.01
CA VAL A 434 -5.12 5.26 6.91
C VAL A 434 -5.17 4.34 8.14
N LEU A 435 -4.90 3.05 7.98
CA LEU A 435 -4.70 2.12 9.09
C LEU A 435 -3.46 2.47 9.93
N ALA A 436 -2.43 3.06 9.33
CA ALA A 436 -1.30 3.64 10.06
C ALA A 436 -1.66 4.94 10.79
N TYR A 437 -2.74 5.64 10.40
CA TYR A 437 -3.20 6.90 11.02
C TYR A 437 -4.28 6.71 12.11
N PHE A 438 -4.95 5.56 12.14
CA PHE A 438 -5.92 5.22 13.19
C PHE A 438 -5.32 4.33 14.29
N HIS A 439 -4.04 4.55 14.60
CA HIS A 439 -3.48 3.98 15.82
C HIS A 439 -4.00 4.77 17.04
N PRO A 440 -4.28 4.10 18.18
CA PRO A 440 -4.68 4.80 19.41
C PRO A 440 -3.74 5.94 19.84
N HIS A 441 -2.46 5.86 19.44
CA HIS A 441 -1.49 6.92 19.71
C HIS A 441 -1.72 8.19 18.87
N ASP A 442 -2.27 8.06 17.66
CA ASP A 442 -2.53 9.19 16.77
C ASP A 442 -3.80 9.95 17.20
N LEU A 443 -4.80 9.26 17.77
CA LEU A 443 -5.95 9.89 18.42
C LEU A 443 -5.52 10.79 19.58
N ARG A 444 -4.58 10.30 20.39
CA ARG A 444 -3.95 11.06 21.48
C ARG A 444 -3.12 12.23 20.96
N ALA A 445 -2.37 12.03 19.87
CA ALA A 445 -1.65 13.11 19.21
C ALA A 445 -2.61 14.19 18.65
N GLY A 446 -3.78 13.76 18.16
CA GLY A 446 -4.85 14.66 17.73
C GLY A 446 -5.34 15.58 18.84
N LEU A 447 -5.66 15.03 20.01
CA LEU A 447 -6.02 15.83 21.18
C LEU A 447 -4.92 16.82 21.56
N ILE A 448 -3.67 16.35 21.66
CA ILE A 448 -2.53 17.22 22.04
C ILE A 448 -2.39 18.39 21.06
N THR A 449 -2.59 18.11 19.76
CA THR A 449 -2.52 19.14 18.71
C THR A 449 -3.66 20.15 18.86
N ASP A 450 -4.88 19.71 19.11
CA ASP A 450 -6.02 20.62 19.28
C ASP A 450 -5.88 21.47 20.53
N LEU A 451 -5.48 20.89 21.67
CA LEU A 451 -5.20 21.63 22.90
C LEU A 451 -4.04 22.62 22.73
N THR A 452 -3.10 22.32 21.83
CA THR A 452 -2.04 23.27 21.46
C THR A 452 -2.60 24.46 20.69
N ARG A 453 -3.53 24.23 19.78
CA ARG A 453 -4.20 25.30 19.02
C ARG A 453 -5.15 26.12 19.90
N ALA A 454 -5.76 25.50 20.90
CA ALA A 454 -6.59 26.17 21.90
C ALA A 454 -5.79 26.97 22.95
N GLY A 455 -4.45 26.96 22.88
CA GLY A 455 -3.62 27.75 23.79
C GLY A 455 -3.47 27.19 25.21
N VAL A 456 -3.87 25.94 25.45
CA VAL A 456 -3.66 25.29 26.77
C VAL A 456 -2.16 25.20 27.07
N ASP A 457 -1.75 25.37 28.33
CA ASP A 457 -0.33 25.30 28.66
C ASP A 457 0.27 23.89 28.45
N LYS A 458 1.53 23.83 28.00
CA LYS A 458 2.22 22.57 27.69
C LYS A 458 2.31 21.64 28.90
N ARG A 459 2.65 22.17 30.08
CA ARG A 459 2.76 21.42 31.35
C ARG A 459 1.43 20.75 31.67
N VAL A 460 0.33 21.50 31.58
CA VAL A 460 -1.03 21.00 31.87
C VAL A 460 -1.42 19.89 30.88
N ARG A 461 -1.13 20.05 29.59
CA ARG A 461 -1.33 18.99 28.58
C ARG A 461 -0.52 17.72 28.88
N GLU A 462 0.74 17.88 29.27
CA GLU A 462 1.62 16.76 29.61
C GLU A 462 1.13 16.01 30.86
N MET A 463 0.64 16.72 31.87
CA MET A 463 0.04 16.11 33.06
C MET A 463 -1.28 15.40 32.76
N TYR A 464 -2.20 16.06 32.03
CA TYR A 464 -3.50 15.48 31.65
C TYR A 464 -3.35 14.21 30.81
N THR A 465 -2.39 14.20 29.88
CA THR A 465 -2.15 13.02 29.04
C THR A 465 -1.28 11.97 29.76
N GLY A 466 -0.55 12.31 30.82
CA GLY A 466 0.40 11.40 31.49
C GLY A 466 1.72 11.25 30.73
N HIS A 467 2.20 12.35 30.15
CA HIS A 467 3.52 12.53 29.53
C HIS A 467 4.50 13.33 30.40
N TRP A 468 4.08 13.85 31.54
CA TRP A 468 4.95 14.61 32.43
C TRP A 468 6.18 13.77 32.84
N ASN A 469 7.36 14.29 32.53
CA ASN A 469 8.63 13.70 32.92
C ASN A 469 9.60 14.86 33.22
N PRO A 470 9.83 15.20 34.50
CA PRO A 470 10.64 16.35 34.87
C PRO A 470 12.07 16.14 34.39
N LYS A 471 12.63 17.14 33.69
CA LYS A 471 13.98 17.09 33.15
C LYS A 471 15.04 17.49 34.18
N ASP A 472 14.64 18.22 35.21
CA ASP A 472 15.50 18.68 36.28
C ASP A 472 14.78 18.65 37.64
N ALA A 473 15.52 19.03 38.70
CA ALA A 473 14.99 19.06 40.05
C ALA A 473 13.91 20.12 40.26
N HIS A 474 13.92 21.22 39.49
CA HIS A 474 12.94 22.31 39.62
C HIS A 474 11.58 21.91 39.05
N GLU A 475 11.55 21.31 37.86
CA GLU A 475 10.36 20.63 37.33
C GLU A 475 9.93 19.48 38.25
N GLY A 476 10.88 18.83 38.94
CA GLY A 476 10.60 17.80 39.94
C GLY A 476 9.84 18.26 41.19
N TYR A 477 9.86 19.56 41.53
CA TYR A 477 9.09 20.12 42.66
C TYR A 477 7.62 20.38 42.33
N ASP A 478 7.27 20.27 41.05
CA ASP A 478 5.92 20.47 40.59
C ASP A 478 4.97 19.37 41.12
N ARG A 479 3.97 19.79 41.90
CA ARG A 479 3.00 18.87 42.55
C ARG A 479 1.85 18.47 41.64
N GLY A 480 1.85 18.89 40.37
CA GLY A 480 0.80 18.59 39.42
C GLY A 480 -0.09 19.80 39.12
N ALA A 481 -0.91 19.66 38.09
CA ALA A 481 -1.90 20.66 37.71
C ALA A 481 -3.05 20.66 38.73
N SER A 482 -3.50 21.85 39.10
CA SER A 482 -4.70 22.06 39.90
C SER A 482 -5.95 21.61 39.16
N ASP A 483 -7.03 21.35 39.90
CA ASP A 483 -8.32 20.96 39.31
C ASP A 483 -8.83 22.01 38.31
N THR A 484 -8.66 23.31 38.63
CA THR A 484 -9.02 24.42 37.74
C THR A 484 -8.21 24.38 36.45
N GLU A 485 -6.90 24.13 36.51
CA GLU A 485 -6.08 23.98 35.29
C GLU A 485 -6.52 22.77 34.45
N LEU A 486 -6.84 21.64 35.07
CA LEU A 486 -7.30 20.45 34.34
C LEU A 486 -8.70 20.64 33.74
N LEU A 487 -9.57 21.41 34.40
CA LEU A 487 -10.90 21.74 33.88
C LEU A 487 -10.84 22.50 32.56
N THR A 488 -9.85 23.38 32.38
CA THR A 488 -9.66 24.10 31.11
C THR A 488 -9.49 23.17 29.90
N ILE A 489 -8.96 21.96 30.09
CA ILE A 489 -8.84 20.97 29.01
C ILE A 489 -10.21 20.42 28.61
N ALA A 490 -11.04 20.09 29.60
CA ALA A 490 -12.36 19.55 29.35
C ALA A 490 -13.29 20.62 28.75
N GLU A 491 -13.18 21.88 29.20
CA GLU A 491 -13.86 23.05 28.60
C GLU A 491 -13.41 23.30 27.16
N ALA A 492 -12.09 23.33 26.89
CA ALA A 492 -11.57 23.48 25.53
C ALA A 492 -12.04 22.34 24.61
N THR A 493 -12.22 21.12 25.15
CA THR A 493 -12.75 19.99 24.39
C THR A 493 -14.25 20.12 24.12
N ASP A 494 -15.03 20.60 25.09
CA ASP A 494 -16.45 20.92 24.91
C ASP A 494 -16.65 22.02 23.86
N GLU A 495 -15.80 23.06 23.84
CA GLU A 495 -15.80 24.10 22.81
C GLU A 495 -15.46 23.54 21.42
N LEU A 496 -14.47 22.66 21.32
CA LEU A 496 -14.09 22.01 20.05
C LEU A 496 -15.22 21.15 19.48
N ILE A 497 -15.96 20.43 20.34
CA ILE A 497 -17.14 19.65 19.93
C ILE A 497 -18.25 20.59 19.47
N SER A 498 -18.55 21.62 20.27
CA SER A 498 -19.62 22.59 19.99
C SER A 498 -19.38 23.40 18.72
N ALA A 499 -18.12 23.69 18.40
CA ALA A 499 -17.74 24.39 17.17
C ALA A 499 -17.84 23.51 15.91
N SER A 500 -18.02 22.19 16.05
CA SER A 500 -18.15 21.29 14.92
C SER A 500 -19.59 21.30 14.38
N THR A 501 -19.76 21.72 13.13
CA THR A 501 -21.07 21.77 12.45
C THR A 501 -21.74 20.41 12.31
N ASP A 502 -20.96 19.33 12.40
CA ASP A 502 -21.42 17.97 12.11
C ASP A 502 -21.49 17.09 13.36
N LEU A 503 -21.08 17.59 14.54
CA LEU A 503 -20.93 16.80 15.77
C LEU A 503 -21.64 17.45 16.96
N HIS A 504 -22.97 17.29 17.00
CA HIS A 504 -23.80 17.73 18.13
C HIS A 504 -24.04 16.65 19.18
N ASP A 505 -23.84 15.37 18.80
CA ASP A 505 -23.94 14.21 19.69
C ASP A 505 -22.80 13.24 19.34
N LEU A 506 -22.18 12.65 20.35
CA LEU A 506 -21.13 11.64 20.18
C LEU A 506 -21.72 10.25 19.87
N ARG A 507 -23.02 10.02 20.11
CA ARG A 507 -23.74 8.82 19.68
C ARG A 507 -23.97 8.91 18.18
N VAL A 508 -23.11 8.25 17.42
CA VAL A 508 -23.22 8.21 15.95
C VAL A 508 -24.11 7.04 15.56
N PRO A 509 -25.26 7.27 14.89
CA PRO A 509 -26.13 6.18 14.44
C PRO A 509 -25.36 5.15 13.62
N THR A 510 -25.59 3.86 13.89
CA THR A 510 -24.92 2.77 13.20
C THR A 510 -25.84 1.57 12.96
N ALA A 511 -25.63 0.90 11.82
CA ALA A 511 -26.24 -0.39 11.53
C ALA A 511 -25.41 -1.58 12.07
N LYS A 512 -24.23 -1.34 12.63
CA LYS A 512 -23.37 -2.40 13.18
C LYS A 512 -23.84 -2.83 14.56
N ARG A 513 -23.87 -4.15 14.78
CA ARG A 513 -24.26 -4.76 16.04
C ARG A 513 -23.06 -5.33 16.78
N GLU A 514 -23.10 -5.26 18.10
CA GLU A 514 -22.27 -6.09 18.96
C GLU A 514 -22.50 -7.58 18.68
N SER A 515 -21.41 -8.35 18.69
CA SER A 515 -21.45 -9.80 18.65
C SER A 515 -21.10 -10.36 20.02
N PHE A 516 -22.12 -10.66 20.81
CA PHE A 516 -21.97 -11.23 22.14
C PHE A 516 -21.57 -12.71 22.07
N GLY A 517 -20.70 -13.15 22.98
CA GLY A 517 -20.45 -14.58 23.21
C GLY A 517 -21.70 -15.24 23.78
N THR A 518 -21.91 -16.53 23.50
CA THR A 518 -23.16 -17.22 23.86
C THR A 518 -23.38 -17.36 25.36
N THR A 519 -22.32 -17.24 26.17
CA THR A 519 -22.35 -17.45 27.62
C THR A 519 -22.19 -16.16 28.43
N THR A 520 -22.15 -14.99 27.80
CA THR A 520 -21.94 -13.71 28.51
C THR A 520 -23.22 -13.21 29.17
N ARG A 521 -23.09 -12.43 30.25
CA ARG A 521 -24.23 -11.72 30.87
C ARG A 521 -24.99 -10.88 29.85
N LEU A 522 -24.26 -10.17 28.99
CA LEU A 522 -24.84 -9.32 27.95
C LEU A 522 -25.63 -10.09 26.88
N ALA A 523 -25.28 -11.35 26.61
CA ALA A 523 -26.03 -12.16 25.65
C ALA A 523 -27.44 -12.49 26.13
N GLN A 524 -27.65 -12.56 27.45
CA GLN A 524 -28.95 -12.85 28.06
C GLN A 524 -29.92 -11.67 27.91
N VAL A 525 -29.40 -10.44 27.93
CA VAL A 525 -30.19 -9.18 27.85
C VAL A 525 -30.06 -8.46 26.50
N LYS A 526 -29.49 -9.13 25.48
CA LYS A 526 -29.12 -8.51 24.19
C LYS A 526 -30.28 -7.82 23.47
N GLU A 527 -31.52 -8.33 23.58
CA GLU A 527 -32.67 -7.74 22.91
C GLU A 527 -33.15 -6.47 23.64
N THR A 528 -33.06 -6.43 24.97
CA THR A 528 -33.29 -5.21 25.76
C THR A 528 -32.29 -4.13 25.38
N ILE A 529 -31.00 -4.47 25.32
CA ILE A 529 -29.94 -3.53 24.90
C ILE A 529 -30.23 -2.97 23.50
N ARG A 530 -30.58 -3.86 22.54
CA ARG A 530 -30.94 -3.45 21.17
C ARG A 530 -32.18 -2.57 21.13
N GLY A 531 -33.17 -2.82 21.99
CA GLY A 531 -34.33 -1.96 22.15
C GLY A 531 -33.93 -0.55 22.56
N SER A 532 -33.20 -0.41 23.66
CA SER A 532 -32.75 0.89 24.18
C SER A 532 -31.85 1.64 23.19
N LEU A 533 -30.98 0.94 22.47
CA LEU A 533 -30.15 1.56 21.43
C LEU A 533 -30.98 2.11 20.26
N ARG A 534 -32.10 1.45 19.89
CA ARG A 534 -33.02 1.98 18.86
C ARG A 534 -33.79 3.17 19.36
N GLU A 535 -34.29 3.11 20.60
CA GLU A 535 -35.07 4.18 21.22
C GLU A 535 -34.30 5.50 21.29
N CYS A 536 -32.98 5.45 21.53
CA CYS A 536 -32.12 6.63 21.54
C CYS A 536 -31.50 6.98 20.17
N GLY A 537 -31.85 6.24 19.10
CA GLY A 537 -31.32 6.46 17.75
C GLY A 537 -29.85 6.07 17.54
N TRP A 538 -29.20 5.44 18.52
CA TRP A 538 -27.80 5.02 18.38
C TRP A 538 -27.65 3.78 17.49
N TYR A 539 -28.61 2.86 17.57
CA TYR A 539 -28.70 1.72 16.67
C TYR A 539 -29.83 1.93 15.66
N ASP A 540 -29.46 2.08 14.40
CA ASP A 540 -30.40 2.16 13.29
C ASP A 540 -30.25 0.92 12.40
N PRO A 541 -31.20 -0.04 12.47
CA PRO A 541 -31.16 -1.27 11.68
C PRO A 541 -31.43 -1.06 10.19
N THR A 542 -32.11 0.02 9.77
CA THR A 542 -32.37 0.28 8.35
C THR A 542 -31.14 0.89 7.69
N GLY A 543 -30.30 1.58 8.48
CA GLY A 543 -29.19 2.37 7.97
C GLY A 543 -29.70 3.52 7.11
N GLU A 544 -30.99 3.86 7.23
CA GLU A 544 -31.58 5.00 6.55
C GLU A 544 -31.01 6.26 7.18
N ARG A 545 -30.38 7.07 6.35
CA ARG A 545 -29.81 8.34 6.75
C ARG A 545 -30.91 9.18 7.43
N THR A 546 -30.90 9.30 8.75
CA THR A 546 -31.48 10.49 9.40
C THR A 546 -30.57 11.68 9.15
N THR A 547 -30.49 12.08 7.88
CA THR A 547 -30.22 13.46 7.52
C THR A 547 -31.59 14.10 7.40
N THR A 548 -31.95 14.89 8.40
CA THR A 548 -32.92 15.98 8.23
C THR A 548 -32.49 16.81 7.02
N GLY A 549 -33.06 16.50 5.87
CA GLY A 549 -32.65 16.99 4.57
C GLY A 549 -33.43 16.22 3.52
N THR A 550 -34.62 16.75 3.24
CA THR A 550 -35.56 16.45 2.16
C THR A 550 -34.99 15.77 0.90
N ASP A 551 -35.81 14.86 0.34
CA ASP A 551 -35.65 13.97 -0.84
C ASP A 551 -34.91 12.64 -0.62
N ASP A 552 -35.68 11.55 -0.42
CA ASP A 552 -35.49 10.21 -1.03
C ASP A 552 -36.28 9.13 -0.26
N ASP A 553 -37.61 9.20 -0.35
CA ASP A 553 -38.54 8.15 0.12
C ASP A 553 -38.75 7.10 -0.99
N VAL A 554 -37.67 6.42 -1.41
CA VAL A 554 -37.74 5.43 -2.51
C VAL A 554 -36.97 4.15 -2.20
N THR A 555 -37.69 3.03 -2.13
CA THR A 555 -37.14 1.69 -1.87
C THR A 555 -36.09 1.26 -2.93
N PRO A 556 -34.88 0.80 -2.52
CA PRO A 556 -33.85 0.33 -3.44
C PRO A 556 -34.24 -0.95 -4.21
N LEU A 557 -33.81 -1.06 -5.47
CA LEU A 557 -34.07 -2.20 -6.36
C LEU A 557 -32.99 -3.27 -6.23
N THR A 558 -33.40 -4.53 -6.15
CA THR A 558 -32.51 -5.70 -6.11
C THR A 558 -31.94 -6.06 -7.48
N ALA A 559 -30.84 -6.82 -7.54
CA ALA A 559 -30.24 -7.23 -8.83
C ALA A 559 -31.22 -7.85 -9.86
N PRO A 560 -32.21 -8.67 -9.48
CA PRO A 560 -33.27 -9.11 -10.40
C PRO A 560 -34.15 -7.97 -10.92
N GLU A 561 -34.56 -7.04 -10.06
CA GLU A 561 -35.41 -5.89 -10.42
C GLU A 561 -34.65 -4.89 -11.29
N VAL A 562 -33.38 -4.63 -10.98
CA VAL A 562 -32.46 -3.88 -11.84
C VAL A 562 -32.29 -4.57 -13.18
N GLY A 563 -32.08 -5.90 -13.20
CA GLY A 563 -31.98 -6.67 -14.44
C GLY A 563 -33.23 -6.57 -15.30
N GLN A 564 -34.41 -6.65 -14.67
CA GLN A 564 -35.68 -6.48 -15.35
C GLN A 564 -35.85 -5.07 -15.92
N ARG A 565 -35.49 -4.02 -15.16
CA ARG A 565 -35.59 -2.63 -15.58
C ARG A 565 -34.60 -2.27 -16.70
N LEU A 566 -33.45 -2.93 -16.74
CA LEU A 566 -32.41 -2.76 -17.76
C LEU A 566 -32.53 -3.71 -18.96
N GLY A 567 -33.45 -4.68 -18.94
CA GLY A 567 -33.56 -5.71 -19.97
C GLY A 567 -32.37 -6.68 -20.06
N VAL A 568 -31.65 -6.91 -18.95
CA VAL A 568 -30.48 -7.81 -18.87
C VAL A 568 -30.67 -8.92 -17.83
N SER A 569 -29.83 -9.95 -17.88
CA SER A 569 -29.90 -11.02 -16.88
C SER A 569 -29.55 -10.49 -15.48
N PRO A 570 -30.13 -11.06 -14.38
CA PRO A 570 -29.81 -10.65 -13.01
C PRO A 570 -28.33 -10.79 -12.66
N GLN A 571 -27.61 -11.73 -13.29
CA GLN A 571 -26.16 -11.89 -13.14
C GLN A 571 -25.39 -10.71 -13.74
N ARG A 572 -25.79 -10.24 -14.93
CA ARG A 572 -25.18 -9.06 -15.56
C ARG A 572 -25.50 -7.78 -14.79
N ALA A 573 -26.73 -7.62 -14.31
CA ALA A 573 -27.10 -6.49 -13.44
C ALA A 573 -26.26 -6.47 -12.15
N ARG A 574 -26.08 -7.63 -11.49
CA ARG A 574 -25.19 -7.75 -10.32
C ARG A 574 -23.74 -7.40 -10.64
N LEU A 575 -23.27 -7.78 -11.82
CA LEU A 575 -21.92 -7.45 -12.27
C LEU A 575 -21.74 -5.93 -12.44
N LEU A 576 -22.69 -5.26 -13.11
CA LEU A 576 -22.69 -3.80 -13.31
C LEU A 576 -22.73 -3.02 -11.99
N MET A 577 -23.51 -3.48 -11.01
CA MET A 577 -23.54 -2.89 -9.67
C MET A 577 -22.24 -3.14 -8.89
N ARG A 578 -21.64 -4.33 -9.03
CA ARG A 578 -20.39 -4.68 -8.35
C ARG A 578 -19.18 -3.93 -8.91
N GLU A 579 -19.18 -3.69 -10.22
CA GLU A 579 -18.13 -2.95 -10.93
C GLU A 579 -18.28 -1.42 -10.80
N GLY A 580 -19.32 -0.94 -10.09
CA GLY A 580 -19.58 0.48 -9.89
C GLY A 580 -20.14 1.20 -11.12
N THR A 581 -20.50 0.47 -12.17
CA THR A 581 -21.09 1.05 -13.39
C THR A 581 -22.51 1.58 -13.14
N ILE A 582 -23.24 0.97 -12.22
CA ILE A 582 -24.47 1.50 -11.62
C ILE A 582 -24.14 1.82 -10.17
N ASP A 583 -24.38 3.05 -9.74
CA ASP A 583 -24.21 3.41 -8.33
C ASP A 583 -25.12 2.52 -7.47
N ALA A 584 -24.48 1.68 -6.66
CA ALA A 584 -25.11 0.57 -5.99
C ALA A 584 -24.37 0.27 -4.70
N PHE A 585 -25.10 -0.30 -3.75
CA PHE A 585 -24.55 -0.63 -2.44
C PHE A 585 -25.02 -2.01 -2.02
N GLN A 586 -24.31 -2.58 -1.04
CA GLN A 586 -24.67 -3.87 -0.48
C GLN A 586 -25.55 -3.69 0.75
N VAL A 587 -26.72 -4.34 0.74
CA VAL A 587 -27.61 -4.43 1.91
C VAL A 587 -27.57 -5.84 2.47
N PRO A 588 -27.50 -6.01 3.80
CA PRO A 588 -27.61 -7.32 4.43
C PRO A 588 -29.02 -7.91 4.20
N TRP A 589 -29.08 -9.10 3.61
CA TRP A 589 -30.28 -9.92 3.48
C TRP A 589 -30.06 -11.24 4.22
N GLY A 590 -30.50 -11.29 5.47
CA GLY A 590 -30.23 -12.43 6.36
C GLY A 590 -28.73 -12.57 6.66
N ALA A 591 -28.15 -13.75 6.36
CA ALA A 591 -26.74 -14.03 6.60
C ALA A 591 -25.80 -13.63 5.44
N ARG A 592 -26.33 -13.05 4.35
CA ARG A 592 -25.57 -12.68 3.15
C ARG A 592 -25.79 -11.23 2.77
N SER A 593 -24.82 -10.61 2.11
CA SER A 593 -25.00 -9.29 1.49
C SER A 593 -25.52 -9.43 0.07
N VAL A 594 -26.44 -8.55 -0.34
CA VAL A 594 -26.94 -8.47 -1.72
C VAL A 594 -26.74 -7.06 -2.25
N TRP A 595 -26.39 -6.96 -3.54
CA TRP A 595 -26.31 -5.68 -4.24
C TRP A 595 -27.70 -5.15 -4.56
N VAL A 596 -27.92 -3.87 -4.23
CA VAL A 596 -29.11 -3.09 -4.58
C VAL A 596 -28.68 -1.74 -5.14
N ALA A 597 -29.53 -1.12 -5.95
CA ALA A 597 -29.33 0.23 -6.49
C ALA A 597 -30.59 1.07 -6.26
N THR A 598 -30.47 2.38 -6.04
CA THR A 598 -31.65 3.25 -5.97
C THR A 598 -32.32 3.33 -7.34
N PRO A 599 -33.66 3.52 -7.43
CA PRO A 599 -34.30 3.79 -8.71
C PRO A 599 -33.67 4.96 -9.46
N SER A 600 -33.28 6.03 -8.76
CA SER A 600 -32.57 7.17 -9.34
C SER A 600 -31.21 6.83 -9.95
N ALA A 601 -30.44 5.91 -9.35
CA ALA A 601 -29.17 5.45 -9.92
C ALA A 601 -29.38 4.55 -11.14
N VAL A 602 -30.42 3.72 -11.14
CA VAL A 602 -30.80 2.89 -12.29
C VAL A 602 -31.34 3.76 -13.43
N ASP A 603 -32.13 4.79 -13.11
CA ASP A 603 -32.64 5.76 -14.06
C ASP A 603 -31.52 6.65 -14.59
N ALA A 604 -30.58 7.11 -13.76
CA ALA A 604 -29.38 7.81 -14.22
C ALA A 604 -28.50 6.93 -15.14
N TYR A 605 -28.37 5.63 -14.84
CA TYR A 605 -27.69 4.68 -15.71
C TYR A 605 -28.40 4.50 -17.07
N LEU A 606 -29.74 4.49 -17.05
CA LEU A 606 -30.58 4.43 -18.25
C LEU A 606 -30.52 5.74 -19.03
N ASP A 607 -30.55 6.88 -18.36
CA ASP A 607 -30.53 8.23 -18.92
C ASP A 607 -29.18 8.55 -19.54
N ALA A 608 -28.08 8.20 -18.87
CA ALA A 608 -26.71 8.30 -19.41
C ALA A 608 -26.50 7.42 -20.65
N ARG A 609 -27.34 6.40 -20.84
CA ARG A 609 -27.35 5.51 -22.00
C ARG A 609 -28.61 5.70 -22.85
N SER A 610 -29.40 6.74 -22.56
CA SER A 610 -30.53 7.20 -23.35
C SER A 610 -29.98 8.18 -24.37
N GLY A 611 -29.89 7.72 -25.61
CA GLY A 611 -29.23 8.48 -26.66
C GLY A 611 -28.90 7.57 -27.84
N THR A 612 -28.69 8.17 -29.00
CA THR A 612 -28.30 7.41 -30.19
C THR A 612 -26.82 7.10 -30.08
N ARG A 613 -26.43 5.84 -30.28
CA ARG A 613 -25.01 5.49 -30.18
C ARG A 613 -24.24 6.13 -31.33
N LEU A 614 -23.03 6.62 -31.06
CA LEU A 614 -22.20 7.26 -32.09
C LEU A 614 -21.93 6.35 -33.30
N ASN A 615 -21.86 5.02 -33.09
CA ASN A 615 -21.72 4.04 -34.17
C ASN A 615 -22.99 3.85 -35.00
N GLU A 616 -24.17 4.18 -34.48
CA GLU A 616 -25.45 4.19 -35.20
C GLU A 616 -25.64 5.50 -35.96
N VAL A 617 -25.13 6.62 -35.43
CA VAL A 617 -25.15 7.94 -36.10
C VAL A 617 -24.13 8.02 -37.25
N ALA A 618 -22.95 7.42 -37.08
CA ALA A 618 -21.85 7.52 -38.05
C ALA A 618 -22.23 7.10 -39.49
N PRO A 619 -22.94 5.96 -39.72
CA PRO A 619 -23.45 5.61 -41.05
C PRO A 619 -24.39 6.66 -41.64
N GLY A 620 -25.29 7.24 -40.85
CA GLY A 620 -26.22 8.29 -41.30
C GLY A 620 -25.51 9.59 -41.76
N LEU A 621 -24.32 9.86 -41.20
CA LEU A 621 -23.46 10.97 -41.62
C LEU A 621 -22.54 10.61 -42.81
N GLY A 622 -22.49 9.34 -43.21
CA GLY A 622 -21.56 8.82 -44.22
C GLY A 622 -20.11 8.82 -43.74
N LEU A 623 -19.87 8.66 -42.43
CA LEU A 623 -18.55 8.67 -41.80
C LEU A 623 -18.22 7.31 -41.20
N ALA A 624 -16.94 6.96 -41.15
CA ALA A 624 -16.47 5.87 -40.29
C ALA A 624 -16.55 6.29 -38.80
N TYR A 625 -16.69 5.32 -37.90
CA TYR A 625 -16.83 5.58 -36.45
C TYR A 625 -15.79 6.55 -35.87
N HIS A 626 -14.51 6.36 -36.20
CA HIS A 626 -13.44 7.22 -35.71
C HIS A 626 -13.52 8.66 -36.25
N GLN A 627 -14.03 8.85 -37.47
CA GLN A 627 -14.22 10.17 -38.07
C GLN A 627 -15.41 10.91 -37.43
N ALA A 628 -16.49 10.18 -37.13
CA ALA A 628 -17.62 10.71 -36.37
C ALA A 628 -17.19 11.08 -34.94
N LEU A 629 -16.33 10.27 -34.31
CA LEU A 629 -15.75 10.56 -33.00
C LEU A 629 -14.92 11.84 -32.99
N ASP A 630 -14.02 12.00 -33.97
CA ASP A 630 -13.20 13.21 -34.04
C ASP A 630 -14.03 14.46 -34.38
N LEU A 631 -15.09 14.31 -35.18
CA LEU A 631 -16.06 15.38 -35.41
C LEU A 631 -16.77 15.79 -34.12
N ALA A 632 -17.24 14.82 -33.33
CA ALA A 632 -17.91 15.07 -32.06
C ALA A 632 -16.98 15.75 -31.05
N LYS A 633 -15.70 15.37 -30.98
CA LYS A 633 -14.69 16.09 -30.18
C LYS A 633 -14.52 17.54 -30.64
N THR A 634 -14.47 17.76 -31.96
CA THR A 634 -14.25 19.11 -32.52
C THR A 634 -15.40 20.05 -32.20
N LEU A 635 -16.62 19.52 -32.13
CA LEU A 635 -17.82 20.28 -31.77
C LEU A 635 -18.06 20.37 -30.26
N ASP A 636 -17.21 19.73 -29.46
CA ASP A 636 -17.35 19.65 -28.00
C ASP A 636 -18.72 19.09 -27.54
N VAL A 637 -19.24 18.10 -28.28
CA VAL A 637 -20.56 17.47 -28.00
C VAL A 637 -20.42 16.09 -27.35
N LEU A 638 -19.24 15.75 -26.83
CA LEU A 638 -19.01 14.50 -26.10
C LEU A 638 -19.19 14.72 -24.58
N PRO A 639 -19.66 13.70 -23.84
CA PRO A 639 -19.71 13.77 -22.38
C PRO A 639 -18.31 14.01 -21.79
N ALA A 640 -18.21 14.95 -20.84
CA ALA A 640 -16.94 15.37 -20.22
C ALA A 640 -16.27 14.25 -19.39
N ASP A 641 -17.07 13.36 -18.82
CA ASP A 641 -16.63 12.42 -17.77
C ASP A 641 -16.34 11.02 -18.30
N ARG A 642 -16.14 10.86 -19.62
CA ARG A 642 -16.07 9.55 -20.26
C ARG A 642 -14.72 8.84 -20.07
N GLU A 643 -14.77 7.54 -19.73
CA GLU A 643 -13.59 6.68 -19.69
C GLU A 643 -13.16 6.19 -21.10
N ARG A 644 -11.88 5.86 -21.23
CA ARG A 644 -11.26 5.49 -22.51
C ARG A 644 -11.63 4.04 -22.88
N GLY A 645 -12.58 3.86 -23.79
CA GLY A 645 -12.99 2.55 -24.31
C GLY A 645 -14.49 2.27 -24.20
N GLU A 646 -15.26 3.15 -23.57
CA GLU A 646 -16.69 2.99 -23.40
C GLU A 646 -17.49 3.28 -24.70
N THR A 647 -18.69 2.69 -24.81
CA THR A 647 -19.63 2.98 -25.91
C THR A 647 -20.20 4.39 -25.74
N ILE A 648 -20.10 5.21 -26.79
CA ILE A 648 -20.48 6.62 -26.74
C ILE A 648 -21.95 6.79 -27.13
N PHE A 649 -22.74 7.32 -26.21
CA PHE A 649 -24.13 7.73 -26.43
C PHE A 649 -24.18 9.25 -26.63
N LEU A 650 -24.94 9.68 -27.63
CA LEU A 650 -25.12 11.10 -27.96
C LEU A 650 -26.54 11.54 -27.60
N SER A 651 -26.66 12.73 -27.00
CA SER A 651 -27.95 13.38 -26.80
C SER A 651 -28.59 13.77 -28.16
N PRO A 652 -29.91 13.96 -28.24
CA PRO A 652 -30.57 14.42 -29.46
C PRO A 652 -29.98 15.71 -30.03
N ASP A 653 -29.59 16.65 -29.16
CA ASP A 653 -28.96 17.92 -29.54
C ASP A 653 -27.55 17.70 -30.13
N ALA A 654 -26.76 16.79 -29.55
CA ALA A 654 -25.46 16.42 -30.08
C ALA A 654 -25.57 15.74 -31.45
N VAL A 655 -26.58 14.88 -31.65
CA VAL A 655 -26.88 14.28 -32.96
C VAL A 655 -27.27 15.35 -33.97
N SER A 656 -28.15 16.28 -33.61
CA SER A 656 -28.57 17.40 -34.46
C SER A 656 -27.39 18.30 -34.86
N ALA A 657 -26.48 18.60 -33.93
CA ALA A 657 -25.28 19.38 -34.19
C ALA A 657 -24.33 18.69 -35.19
N LEU A 658 -24.13 17.37 -35.06
CA LEU A 658 -23.32 16.59 -36.01
C LEU A 658 -23.91 16.57 -37.41
N HIS A 659 -25.24 16.40 -37.53
CA HIS A 659 -25.93 16.45 -38.81
C HIS A 659 -25.83 17.83 -39.46
N SER A 660 -26.06 18.89 -38.68
CA SER A 660 -25.98 20.29 -39.14
C SER A 660 -24.58 20.65 -39.63
N GLU A 661 -23.54 20.25 -38.90
CA GLU A 661 -22.15 20.49 -39.30
C GLU A 661 -21.77 19.69 -40.56
N MET A 662 -22.23 18.44 -40.69
CA MET A 662 -21.99 17.66 -41.91
C MET A 662 -22.73 18.23 -43.11
N GLN A 663 -23.95 18.74 -42.93
CA GLN A 663 -24.69 19.43 -43.98
C GLN A 663 -23.98 20.72 -44.39
N ARG A 664 -23.50 21.52 -43.43
CA ARG A 664 -22.65 22.70 -43.69
C ARG A 664 -21.40 22.31 -44.48
N ARG A 665 -20.68 21.27 -44.07
CA ARG A 665 -19.47 20.78 -44.78
C ARG A 665 -19.78 20.34 -46.20
N ARG A 666 -20.88 19.62 -46.43
CA ARG A 666 -21.33 19.20 -47.76
C ARG A 666 -21.68 20.40 -48.64
N SER A 667 -22.40 21.38 -48.09
CA SER A 667 -22.73 22.62 -48.78
C SER A 667 -21.50 23.47 -49.12
N VAL A 668 -20.45 23.47 -48.30
CA VAL A 668 -19.20 24.18 -48.65
C VAL A 668 -18.41 23.38 -49.68
N LEU A 669 -18.39 22.04 -49.60
CA LEU A 669 -17.64 21.18 -50.52
C LEU A 669 -18.18 21.18 -51.96
N THR A 670 -19.45 21.56 -52.19
CA THR A 670 -19.94 21.78 -53.56
C THR A 670 -19.23 22.96 -54.22
N ASP A 671 -18.92 23.99 -53.44
CA ASP A 671 -18.49 25.30 -53.95
C ASP A 671 -16.97 25.47 -53.92
N VAL A 672 -16.25 24.55 -53.27
CA VAL A 672 -14.79 24.60 -53.10
C VAL A 672 -14.09 23.34 -53.60
N MET A 673 -12.85 23.51 -54.03
CA MET A 673 -11.98 22.48 -54.55
C MET A 673 -10.62 22.52 -53.83
N ASN A 674 -10.07 21.37 -53.45
CA ASN A 674 -8.73 21.33 -52.87
C ASN A 674 -7.66 21.51 -53.97
N LEU A 675 -6.46 21.98 -53.61
CA LEU A 675 -5.40 22.25 -54.60
C LEU A 675 -4.99 21.04 -55.45
N PRO A 676 -4.84 19.81 -54.91
CA PRO A 676 -4.58 18.62 -55.74
C PRO A 676 -5.67 18.35 -56.79
N SER A 677 -6.95 18.48 -56.43
CA SER A 677 -8.07 18.30 -57.35
C SER A 677 -8.10 19.41 -58.40
N ALA A 678 -7.83 20.66 -58.01
CA ALA A 678 -7.69 21.77 -58.96
C ALA A 678 -6.51 21.56 -59.91
N ALA A 679 -5.37 21.06 -59.40
CA ALA A 679 -4.20 20.69 -60.20
C ALA A 679 -4.52 19.59 -61.21
N LYS A 680 -5.25 18.55 -60.79
CA LYS A 680 -5.72 17.50 -61.69
C LYS A 680 -6.68 18.04 -62.75
N GLN A 681 -7.65 18.87 -62.37
CA GLN A 681 -8.64 19.44 -63.29
C GLN A 681 -8.02 20.40 -64.30
N LEU A 682 -7.00 21.16 -63.90
CA LEU A 682 -6.25 22.06 -64.78
C LEU A 682 -5.13 21.36 -65.55
N GLY A 683 -4.81 20.10 -65.24
CA GLY A 683 -3.67 19.39 -65.84
C GLY A 683 -2.30 19.94 -65.43
N LEU A 684 -2.19 20.63 -64.28
CA LEU A 684 -0.98 21.33 -63.84
C LEU A 684 -0.33 20.66 -62.61
N PRO A 685 0.99 20.82 -62.40
CA PRO A 685 1.63 20.46 -61.14
C PRO A 685 1.08 21.28 -59.96
N ILE A 686 0.94 20.66 -58.79
CA ILE A 686 0.36 21.30 -57.59
C ILE A 686 1.07 22.61 -57.18
N GLY A 687 2.40 22.69 -57.34
CA GLY A 687 3.17 23.90 -57.03
C GLY A 687 2.86 25.08 -57.96
N GLN A 688 2.37 24.81 -59.19
CA GLN A 688 1.90 25.84 -60.12
C GLN A 688 0.53 26.35 -59.71
N VAL A 689 -0.39 25.46 -59.32
CA VAL A 689 -1.69 25.85 -58.74
C VAL A 689 -1.51 26.66 -57.46
N GLU A 690 -0.57 26.30 -56.58
CA GLU A 690 -0.21 27.11 -55.40
C GLU A 690 0.30 28.50 -55.75
N ARG A 691 0.96 28.65 -56.90
CA ARG A 691 1.42 29.95 -57.40
C ARG A 691 0.24 30.75 -57.98
N MET A 692 -0.70 30.10 -58.65
CA MET A 692 -1.93 30.73 -59.14
C MET A 692 -2.81 31.26 -58.01
N VAL A 693 -2.87 30.56 -56.88
CA VAL A 693 -3.53 31.07 -55.66
C VAL A 693 -2.78 32.26 -55.08
N ARG A 694 -1.44 32.24 -55.05
CA ARG A 694 -0.63 33.39 -54.56
C ARG A 694 -0.77 34.63 -55.43
N ASN A 695 -0.97 34.46 -56.74
CA ASN A 695 -1.12 35.54 -57.70
C ASN A 695 -2.61 35.94 -57.91
N ASN A 696 -3.53 35.44 -57.09
CA ASN A 696 -4.98 35.69 -57.15
C ASN A 696 -5.68 35.26 -58.46
N THR A 697 -5.06 34.40 -59.26
CA THR A 697 -5.68 33.80 -60.45
C THR A 697 -6.70 32.73 -60.08
N LEU A 698 -6.45 31.99 -58.99
CA LEU A 698 -7.44 31.13 -58.33
C LEU A 698 -7.85 31.77 -57.01
N GLN A 699 -9.16 31.86 -56.76
CA GLN A 699 -9.67 32.50 -55.56
C GLN A 699 -9.62 31.52 -54.39
N ARG A 700 -9.01 31.94 -53.28
CA ARG A 700 -8.90 31.11 -52.08
C ARG A 700 -10.27 30.99 -51.39
N ALA A 701 -10.63 29.78 -51.01
CA ALA A 701 -11.86 29.50 -50.26
C ALA A 701 -11.56 29.09 -48.80
N PRO A 702 -12.48 29.34 -47.86
CA PRO A 702 -12.37 28.83 -46.50
C PRO A 702 -12.36 27.30 -46.49
N SER A 703 -11.57 26.72 -45.57
CA SER A 703 -11.46 25.26 -45.43
C SER A 703 -12.76 24.68 -44.87
N PRO A 704 -13.39 23.69 -45.54
CA PRO A 704 -14.63 23.07 -45.05
C PRO A 704 -14.50 22.48 -43.64
N THR A 705 -13.31 21.98 -43.31
CA THR A 705 -13.03 21.24 -42.06
C THR A 705 -12.13 22.01 -41.09
N GLY A 706 -11.80 23.28 -41.36
CA GLY A 706 -10.89 24.08 -40.52
C GLY A 706 -9.40 23.67 -40.56
N VAL A 707 -9.07 22.59 -41.27
CA VAL A 707 -7.69 22.10 -41.41
C VAL A 707 -6.91 23.03 -42.34
N ARG A 708 -5.60 23.23 -42.07
CA ARG A 708 -4.65 24.09 -42.83
C ARG A 708 -4.50 23.77 -44.34
N ARG A 709 -5.24 22.81 -44.89
CA ARG A 709 -5.26 22.54 -46.33
C ARG A 709 -5.88 23.74 -47.05
N ARG A 710 -5.23 24.19 -48.12
CA ARG A 710 -5.68 25.35 -48.90
C ARG A 710 -6.75 24.87 -49.89
N TYR A 711 -7.88 25.57 -49.92
CA TYR A 711 -8.97 25.34 -50.87
C TYR A 711 -9.10 26.56 -51.76
N VAL A 712 -9.64 26.35 -52.96
CA VAL A 712 -9.99 27.38 -53.93
C VAL A 712 -11.46 27.25 -54.29
N THR A 713 -12.12 28.32 -54.75
CA THR A 713 -13.50 28.21 -55.23
C THR A 713 -13.52 27.40 -56.52
N ARG A 714 -14.48 26.48 -56.65
CA ARG A 714 -14.66 25.66 -57.85
C ARG A 714 -14.87 26.55 -59.09
N GLU A 715 -15.64 27.62 -58.92
CA GLU A 715 -15.88 28.64 -59.95
C GLU A 715 -14.57 29.23 -60.51
N SER A 716 -13.59 29.57 -59.65
CA SER A 716 -12.30 30.09 -60.13
C SER A 716 -11.47 29.05 -60.88
N VAL A 717 -11.57 27.78 -60.50
CA VAL A 717 -10.89 26.68 -61.21
C VAL A 717 -11.54 26.43 -62.56
N GLU A 718 -12.87 26.45 -62.65
CA GLU A 718 -13.61 26.25 -63.90
C GLU A 718 -13.38 27.40 -64.88
N ALA A 719 -13.33 28.65 -64.39
CA ALA A 719 -12.98 29.81 -65.22
C ALA A 719 -11.56 29.70 -65.82
N VAL A 720 -10.59 29.21 -65.04
CA VAL A 720 -9.22 28.96 -65.51
C VAL A 720 -9.17 27.74 -66.44
N ALA A 721 -9.89 26.66 -66.13
CA ALA A 721 -9.95 25.47 -66.97
C ALA A 721 -10.51 25.79 -68.36
N ALA A 722 -11.57 26.61 -68.42
CA ALA A 722 -12.17 27.08 -69.66
C ALA A 722 -11.20 27.88 -70.55
N THR A 723 -10.15 28.48 -69.95
CA THR A 723 -9.09 29.18 -70.68
C THR A 723 -7.87 28.31 -71.01
N MET A 724 -7.75 27.09 -70.46
CA MET A 724 -6.58 26.18 -70.63
C MET A 724 -6.82 24.99 -71.59
N VAL A 725 -8.03 24.82 -72.17
CA VAL A 725 -8.31 23.72 -73.10
C VAL A 725 -7.67 23.96 -74.47
N THR A 726 -6.42 23.50 -74.66
CA THR A 726 -5.91 22.98 -75.94
C THR A 726 -4.63 22.16 -75.70
N ALA A 727 -4.60 20.92 -76.23
CA ALA A 727 -3.48 19.96 -76.25
C ALA A 727 -3.34 18.94 -75.08
N THR A 728 -4.27 17.98 -74.97
CA THR A 728 -3.97 16.67 -74.36
C THR A 728 -3.31 15.74 -75.38
N HIS A 729 -2.05 15.36 -75.15
CA HIS A 729 -1.33 14.29 -75.88
C HIS A 729 -1.34 13.00 -75.04
N ASP A 730 -2.36 12.18 -75.25
CA ASP A 730 -2.57 10.92 -74.55
C ASP A 730 -2.06 9.75 -75.43
N GLY A 731 -1.13 8.93 -74.92
CA GLY A 731 -0.61 7.76 -75.63
C GLY A 731 0.91 7.59 -75.73
N ASP A 732 1.71 8.48 -75.13
CA ASP A 732 3.15 8.47 -75.32
C ASP A 732 3.89 7.72 -74.19
N THR A 733 4.34 6.50 -74.50
CA THR A 733 4.95 5.53 -73.56
C THR A 733 6.43 5.77 -73.29
N HIS A 734 7.04 6.75 -73.96
CA HIS A 734 8.46 7.05 -73.82
C HIS A 734 8.69 8.52 -73.46
N ALA A 735 9.75 8.79 -72.71
CA ALA A 735 10.14 10.12 -72.31
C ALA A 735 11.64 10.35 -72.53
N VAL A 736 12.03 11.60 -72.79
CA VAL A 736 13.41 12.01 -73.04
C VAL A 736 13.87 12.92 -71.91
N PRO A 737 15.06 12.71 -71.31
CA PRO A 737 15.59 13.57 -70.27
C PRO A 737 15.65 15.05 -70.68
N LEU A 738 15.26 15.93 -69.76
CA LEU A 738 15.07 17.36 -70.04
C LEU A 738 16.33 18.04 -70.61
N LYS A 739 17.52 17.63 -70.17
CA LYS A 739 18.81 18.14 -70.70
C LYS A 739 19.05 17.76 -72.16
N THR A 740 18.61 16.57 -72.57
CA THR A 740 18.71 16.12 -73.96
C THR A 740 17.74 16.88 -74.85
N VAL A 741 16.53 17.17 -74.35
CA VAL A 741 15.54 17.97 -75.06
C VAL A 741 16.03 19.41 -75.27
N GLN A 742 16.66 20.02 -74.26
CA GLN A 742 17.31 21.34 -74.39
C GLN A 742 18.34 21.34 -75.53
N ALA A 743 19.23 20.35 -75.55
CA ALA A 743 20.29 20.28 -76.55
C ALA A 743 19.74 20.00 -77.96
N ALA A 744 18.76 19.10 -78.09
CA ALA A 744 18.20 18.74 -79.39
C ALA A 744 17.30 19.84 -79.99
N LEU A 745 16.59 20.60 -79.16
CA LEU A 745 15.69 21.68 -79.61
C LEU A 745 16.37 23.07 -79.62
N ASP A 746 17.62 23.18 -79.16
CA ASP A 746 18.34 24.45 -79.00
C ASP A 746 17.65 25.46 -78.07
N LEU A 747 16.99 24.94 -77.03
CA LEU A 747 16.22 25.75 -76.09
C LEU A 747 16.99 25.99 -74.80
N THR A 748 16.92 27.22 -74.31
CA THR A 748 17.37 27.51 -72.95
C THR A 748 16.48 26.81 -71.93
N ARG A 749 16.97 26.65 -70.70
CA ARG A 749 16.18 26.07 -69.61
C ARG A 749 14.90 26.86 -69.32
N TYR A 750 14.93 28.18 -69.50
CA TYR A 750 13.77 29.05 -69.27
C TYR A 750 12.69 28.85 -70.34
N GLU A 751 13.08 28.87 -71.61
CA GLU A 751 12.15 28.64 -72.73
C GLU A 751 11.52 27.25 -72.65
N LEU A 752 12.32 26.22 -72.36
CA LEU A 752 11.79 24.87 -72.20
C LEU A 752 10.80 24.77 -71.03
N SER A 753 11.08 25.46 -69.92
CA SER A 753 10.15 25.55 -68.79
C SER A 753 8.88 26.29 -69.15
N ASP A 754 8.96 27.28 -70.06
CA ASP A 754 7.82 28.04 -70.53
C ASP A 754 6.92 27.23 -71.47
N LEU A 755 7.51 26.44 -72.36
CA LEU A 755 6.77 25.52 -73.23
C LEU A 755 6.05 24.44 -72.41
N ILE A 756 6.67 23.95 -71.33
CA ILE A 756 5.99 23.05 -70.37
C ILE A 756 4.87 23.80 -69.63
N ARG A 757 5.11 25.05 -69.21
CA ARG A 757 4.15 25.89 -68.49
C ARG A 757 2.89 26.19 -69.32
N THR A 758 3.06 26.38 -70.62
CA THR A 758 1.99 26.71 -71.58
C THR A 758 1.32 25.47 -72.18
N GLY A 759 1.75 24.26 -71.80
CA GLY A 759 1.17 23.00 -72.28
C GLY A 759 1.62 22.58 -73.68
N GLN A 760 2.56 23.31 -74.30
CA GLN A 760 3.13 22.95 -75.61
C GLN A 760 4.06 21.74 -75.54
N LEU A 761 4.64 21.46 -74.37
CA LEU A 761 5.41 20.25 -74.09
C LEU A 761 4.91 19.54 -72.84
N ALA A 762 4.68 18.24 -72.93
CA ALA A 762 4.22 17.42 -71.80
C ALA A 762 5.40 16.89 -70.98
N ALA A 763 5.56 17.39 -69.75
CA ALA A 763 6.60 16.92 -68.83
C ALA A 763 6.15 15.68 -68.03
N THR A 764 7.10 14.79 -67.73
CA THR A 764 6.93 13.62 -66.86
C THR A 764 8.17 13.41 -65.99
N SER A 765 8.16 12.44 -65.08
CA SER A 765 9.35 12.04 -64.31
C SER A 765 9.58 10.54 -64.38
N VAL A 766 10.82 10.14 -64.67
CA VAL A 766 11.29 8.75 -64.67
C VAL A 766 12.49 8.66 -63.72
N ASP A 767 12.46 7.74 -62.76
CA ASP A 767 13.52 7.55 -61.75
C ASP A 767 14.01 8.86 -61.09
N ARG A 768 13.05 9.71 -60.69
CA ARG A 768 13.28 11.03 -60.07
C ARG A 768 13.98 12.07 -60.95
N ARG A 769 14.15 11.81 -62.25
CA ARG A 769 14.64 12.78 -63.24
C ARG A 769 13.46 13.40 -63.99
N GLN A 770 13.55 14.69 -64.32
CA GLN A 770 12.55 15.36 -65.16
C GLN A 770 12.80 15.02 -66.63
N CYS A 771 11.74 14.62 -67.32
CA CYS A 771 11.74 14.26 -68.72
C CYS A 771 10.57 14.96 -69.45
N VAL A 772 10.64 15.04 -70.77
CA VAL A 772 9.53 15.44 -71.64
C VAL A 772 9.07 14.20 -72.39
N ARG A 773 7.76 14.00 -72.56
CA ARG A 773 7.23 12.89 -73.35
C ARG A 773 7.73 12.98 -74.81
N LEU A 774 8.18 11.86 -75.37
CA LEU A 774 8.93 11.82 -76.63
C LEU A 774 8.13 12.42 -77.80
N GLN A 775 6.90 11.99 -78.04
CA GLN A 775 6.00 12.52 -79.06
C GLN A 775 5.71 14.01 -78.88
N ALA A 776 5.59 14.53 -77.66
CA ALA A 776 5.45 15.97 -77.46
C ALA A 776 6.71 16.71 -77.96
N ALA A 777 7.90 16.20 -77.64
CA ALA A 777 9.17 16.76 -78.12
C ALA A 777 9.34 16.63 -79.64
N LEU A 778 9.00 15.47 -80.23
CA LEU A 778 9.08 15.23 -81.67
C LEU A 778 8.08 16.08 -82.46
N THR A 779 6.86 16.24 -81.93
CA THR A 779 5.82 17.06 -82.57
C THR A 779 6.27 18.52 -82.60
N TYR A 780 6.77 19.04 -81.48
CA TYR A 780 7.34 20.38 -81.40
C TYR A 780 8.53 20.55 -82.36
N ALA A 781 9.47 19.60 -82.36
CA ALA A 781 10.63 19.63 -83.25
C ALA A 781 10.25 19.67 -84.73
N ARG A 782 9.25 18.88 -85.15
CA ARG A 782 8.74 18.86 -86.52
C ARG A 782 8.04 20.17 -86.90
N GLN A 783 7.24 20.74 -85.99
CA GLN A 783 6.57 22.03 -86.20
C GLN A 783 7.55 23.19 -86.37
N HIS A 784 8.76 23.09 -85.79
CA HIS A 784 9.78 24.14 -85.81
C HIS A 784 10.97 23.80 -86.71
N ALA A 785 10.80 22.85 -87.65
CA ALA A 785 11.78 22.48 -88.68
C ALA A 785 13.19 22.14 -88.13
N VAL A 786 13.27 21.50 -86.97
CA VAL A 786 14.54 21.06 -86.37
C VAL A 786 15.20 19.98 -87.23
N ALA A 787 16.52 20.05 -87.43
CA ALA A 787 17.27 19.14 -88.30
C ALA A 787 17.12 17.66 -87.93
N ALA A 788 17.04 16.78 -88.94
CA ALA A 788 16.76 15.35 -88.80
C ALA A 788 17.71 14.61 -87.82
N TYR A 789 18.99 14.97 -87.77
CA TYR A 789 19.93 14.33 -86.85
C TYR A 789 19.62 14.60 -85.36
N ARG A 790 18.96 15.73 -85.04
CA ARG A 790 18.55 16.07 -83.68
C ARG A 790 17.25 15.35 -83.28
N LEU A 791 16.35 15.11 -84.23
CA LEU A 791 15.18 14.23 -84.03
C LEU A 791 15.65 12.80 -83.67
N ALA A 792 16.65 12.27 -84.38
CA ALA A 792 17.24 10.97 -84.08
C ALA A 792 17.91 10.95 -82.68
N GLN A 793 18.49 12.05 -82.21
CA GLN A 793 19.01 12.15 -80.84
C GLN A 793 17.91 12.06 -79.77
N LEU A 794 16.74 12.64 -80.02
CA LEU A 794 15.60 12.54 -79.10
C LEU A 794 15.10 11.09 -79.01
N GLU A 795 14.96 10.41 -80.15
CA GLU A 795 14.53 9.02 -80.20
C GLU A 795 15.55 8.08 -79.55
N ALA A 796 16.85 8.27 -79.82
CA ALA A 796 17.91 7.44 -79.24
C ALA A 796 18.05 7.60 -77.71
N ALA A 797 17.67 8.76 -77.17
CA ALA A 797 17.71 9.04 -75.73
C ALA A 797 16.38 8.75 -75.01
N ALA A 798 15.39 8.24 -75.74
CA ALA A 798 14.09 7.91 -75.18
C ALA A 798 14.19 6.73 -74.20
N ILE A 799 13.58 6.91 -73.03
CA ILE A 799 13.47 5.89 -71.99
C ILE A 799 12.00 5.56 -71.75
N PRO A 800 11.66 4.32 -71.33
CA PRO A 800 10.28 3.97 -70.99
C PRO A 800 9.76 4.89 -69.89
N ALA A 801 8.60 5.50 -70.11
CA ALA A 801 7.92 6.28 -69.09
C ALA A 801 6.92 5.37 -68.35
N PRO A 802 6.84 5.43 -67.01
CA PRO A 802 5.79 4.72 -66.29
C PRO A 802 4.42 5.27 -66.73
N HIS A 803 3.46 4.35 -66.91
CA HIS A 803 2.09 4.67 -67.31
C HIS A 803 1.41 5.68 -66.37
#